data_AF-D8LK23-F1
#
_entry.id   AF-D8LK23-F1
#
_cell.length_a   1.000
_cell.length_b   1.000
_cell.length_c   1.000
_cell.angle_alpha   90.00
_cell.angle_beta   90.00
_cell.angle_gamma   90.00
#
_symmetry.space_group_name_H-M   'P 1'
#
loop_
_entity.id
_entity.type
_entity.pdbx_description
1 polymer ?
#
loop_
_entity_poly.entity_id
_entity_poly.type
_entity_poly.pdbx_seq_one_letter_code
_entity_poly.pdbx_strand_id
1 'polypeptide(L)'
;MATEDNKGQEELLDYEEDEEALVDAKAGDDAGAGGKDGAGAAAGGGGPKKGHYVGIHASGFRDFLLKPELLRAVVDCGFEHPSEVQHECIPQAILGVDIVCQAKSGMGKTAVFVLATLHQLNPQPGEVSCLVLCHTRELAWQIAREYERFCKHLPEVKVAVLYGGLPVQKQREMLKNDTPHIVVGCPGRVMQLVREGDLKVDKLQYFVLDECDKMLDQKDMRAQVQEIFFKTPHTKQVMMFSATLSPEVRPICRKFCHEKPMEIYVDDETKLTLHGLQQYYIKLAETEKNRKLNDLLDLLDFNQVVIFCSKVDRAVELDRLLNLCNFPSLVIHSRLKQEERTNRYKQFKNFEKRILVATDLFGRGIDIERVNIVVNYDFPDGDDGSDQYLHRVGRAGRLVNSATMGAWRLLDLYPKIPTDLSQSTAVGGWFSTLTGVIMLLLFQVELFSFMSAPIESQVVVDNVLETKLQINFNMSFLDLPCEYLSVDALDVLGSNRVNITGKEVQKWHLDPQGVKQAFHGRNRQQRDIVQFDEGVVASLQDLHEDGVHAAVLTEENFDTWLLEHDFTFVAFHAPWCGWCQRLMPTLEVLAEVLEESQRGITVGTVDCTTQQNLCTKRFPVRAFPTLKLFNEEKLLKPDYSGDRTVEAFSTYLYSKADGKPMKHQRKGRKGFPEVGLHDDKWPGCMVTGHIMVNRVPGNFHIEAASKSHTFHGATTNLSHIVHHMSFGNDPPRRTQTKINRLTEDLRQNAPLDGNVYVANAYHQAPHHYLRVVGSMYHLSPMKTPWHGYQIVANSQMMLYDEEEVPEARFSYNISPMSVLVRSEKRPWYDFVTKVLAIVGGTFSMVGLVDAAVFRASRKAGRQLS
;
A
#
# COMPACT_ATOMS: atom_id res chain seq x y z
N MET A 1 -38.77 -35.21 -42.59
CA MET A 1 -39.94 -35.33 -41.70
C MET A 1 -39.52 -36.20 -40.54
N ALA A 2 -39.53 -35.81 -39.26
CA ALA A 2 -40.10 -34.67 -38.54
C ALA A 2 -39.31 -34.59 -37.19
N THR A 3 -38.81 -33.41 -36.79
CA THR A 3 -39.27 -32.54 -35.66
C THR A 3 -38.98 -33.01 -34.21
N GLU A 4 -38.35 -32.08 -33.47
CA GLU A 4 -38.52 -31.67 -32.05
C GLU A 4 -37.77 -32.37 -30.88
N ASP A 5 -36.73 -31.67 -30.41
CA ASP A 5 -36.47 -31.07 -29.08
C ASP A 5 -36.89 -31.71 -27.73
N ASN A 6 -35.85 -31.93 -26.90
CA ASN A 6 -35.64 -31.48 -25.50
C ASN A 6 -36.20 -32.27 -24.28
N LYS A 7 -35.30 -32.86 -23.45
CA LYS A 7 -35.16 -32.68 -21.96
C LYS A 7 -34.27 -33.76 -21.27
N GLY A 8 -33.51 -33.33 -20.24
CA GLY A 8 -32.87 -34.16 -19.18
C GLY A 8 -31.43 -33.70 -18.88
N GLN A 9 -31.15 -32.77 -17.94
CA GLN A 9 -30.97 -32.91 -16.48
C GLN A 9 -29.96 -33.98 -16.03
N GLU A 10 -28.82 -33.55 -15.45
CA GLU A 10 -28.12 -34.25 -14.37
C GLU A 10 -27.28 -33.26 -13.54
N GLU A 11 -27.50 -33.31 -12.22
CA GLU A 11 -26.96 -32.46 -11.15
C GLU A 11 -25.51 -32.84 -10.77
N LEU A 12 -24.73 -31.82 -10.38
CA LEU A 12 -23.43 -31.96 -9.74
C LEU A 12 -23.62 -32.18 -8.23
N LEU A 13 -23.01 -33.26 -7.71
CA LEU A 13 -22.98 -33.63 -6.29
C LEU A 13 -21.71 -33.10 -5.61
N ASP A 14 -21.91 -32.45 -4.47
CA ASP A 14 -20.93 -32.07 -3.45
C ASP A 14 -20.34 -33.29 -2.73
N TYR A 15 -19.09 -33.17 -2.29
CA TYR A 15 -18.54 -33.94 -1.17
C TYR A 15 -17.59 -33.04 -0.36
N GLU A 16 -18.06 -32.62 0.82
CA GLU A 16 -17.26 -32.28 1.99
C GLU A 16 -16.94 -33.56 2.78
N GLU A 17 -15.80 -33.55 3.49
CA GLU A 17 -15.41 -34.30 4.71
C GLU A 17 -13.85 -34.38 4.72
N ASP A 18 -13.10 -34.33 5.80
CA ASP A 18 -13.22 -33.78 7.16
C ASP A 18 -11.83 -34.00 7.80
N GLU A 19 -11.48 -33.22 8.82
CA GLU A 19 -10.25 -33.35 9.60
C GLU A 19 -10.29 -34.53 10.60
N GLU A 20 -9.18 -35.26 10.75
CA GLU A 20 -8.83 -36.01 11.97
C GLU A 20 -7.34 -35.74 12.31
N ALA A 21 -7.03 -35.04 13.40
CA ALA A 21 -6.86 -35.50 14.78
C ALA A 21 -5.51 -36.22 15.08
N LEU A 22 -4.70 -35.60 15.94
CA LEU A 22 -3.77 -36.29 16.85
C LEU A 22 -3.89 -35.67 18.25
N VAL A 23 -3.84 -36.57 19.23
CA VAL A 23 -4.55 -36.53 20.51
C VAL A 23 -3.67 -36.06 21.69
N ASP A 24 -4.36 -35.39 22.62
CA ASP A 24 -4.12 -35.07 24.03
C ASP A 24 -2.89 -35.60 24.79
N ALA A 25 -2.35 -34.71 25.63
CA ALA A 25 -2.03 -35.07 27.02
C ALA A 25 -2.39 -33.93 28.01
N LYS A 26 -3.23 -34.31 28.96
CA LYS A 26 -3.93 -33.61 30.05
C LYS A 26 -3.19 -32.53 30.85
N ALA A 27 -4.02 -31.61 31.33
CA ALA A 27 -3.82 -30.61 32.37
C ALA A 27 -3.44 -31.17 33.75
N GLY A 28 -2.76 -30.33 34.53
CA GLY A 28 -2.63 -30.41 35.98
C GLY A 28 -2.48 -28.99 36.55
N ASP A 29 -3.37 -28.65 37.48
CA ASP A 29 -3.40 -27.42 38.29
C ASP A 29 -2.08 -27.14 39.01
N ASP A 30 -1.71 -25.86 39.19
CA ASP A 30 -1.55 -25.31 40.54
C ASP A 30 -1.39 -23.77 40.55
N ALA A 31 -1.82 -23.19 41.67
CA ALA A 31 -1.81 -21.78 42.02
C ALA A 31 -0.40 -21.22 42.32
N GLY A 32 -0.24 -19.88 42.31
CA GLY A 32 0.83 -19.26 43.11
C GLY A 32 1.36 -17.92 42.65
N ALA A 33 1.16 -16.92 43.50
CA ALA A 33 1.70 -15.56 43.49
C ALA A 33 3.23 -15.42 43.30
N GLY A 34 3.65 -14.20 42.88
CA GLY A 34 4.78 -13.51 43.53
C GLY A 34 5.97 -13.07 42.66
N GLY A 35 6.06 -11.77 42.42
CA GLY A 35 7.22 -10.91 42.72
C GLY A 35 8.67 -11.26 42.30
N LYS A 36 9.21 -10.37 41.46
CA LYS A 36 10.53 -9.67 41.54
C LYS A 36 11.87 -10.40 41.33
N ASP A 37 12.62 -9.76 40.42
CA ASP A 37 14.06 -9.42 40.42
C ASP A 37 15.15 -10.51 40.47
N GLY A 38 16.04 -10.51 39.47
CA GLY A 38 17.35 -11.17 39.57
C GLY A 38 18.09 -11.38 38.25
N ALA A 39 19.17 -10.63 38.04
CA ALA A 39 20.10 -10.74 36.92
C ALA A 39 21.02 -11.98 37.01
N GLY A 40 21.50 -12.49 35.86
CA GLY A 40 22.60 -13.48 35.84
C GLY A 40 22.89 -14.19 34.50
N ALA A 41 23.85 -13.63 33.77
CA ALA A 41 24.84 -14.22 32.84
C ALA A 41 24.66 -15.58 32.11
N ALA A 42 24.85 -15.49 30.78
CA ALA A 42 25.70 -16.29 29.86
C ALA A 42 25.52 -17.82 29.68
N ALA A 43 25.25 -18.25 28.43
CA ALA A 43 26.15 -19.08 27.62
C ALA A 43 25.57 -19.48 26.23
N GLY A 44 26.38 -19.28 25.19
CA GLY A 44 26.62 -20.13 24.01
C GLY A 44 25.49 -20.88 23.29
N GLY A 45 25.29 -20.55 22.01
CA GLY A 45 24.53 -21.40 21.07
C GLY A 45 24.34 -20.76 19.70
N GLY A 46 25.43 -20.47 18.99
CA GLY A 46 25.39 -19.96 17.61
C GLY A 46 25.00 -21.06 16.62
N GLY A 47 23.71 -21.13 16.27
CA GLY A 47 23.23 -21.84 15.08
C GLY A 47 23.06 -20.86 13.90
N PRO A 48 23.29 -21.29 12.65
CA PRO A 48 23.08 -20.45 11.48
C PRO A 48 21.59 -20.13 11.37
N LYS A 49 21.22 -18.86 11.60
CA LYS A 49 19.85 -18.39 11.38
C LYS A 49 19.56 -18.52 9.88
N LYS A 50 18.71 -19.50 9.54
CA LYS A 50 18.05 -19.59 8.24
C LYS A 50 17.46 -18.22 7.92
N GLY A 51 17.86 -17.64 6.78
CA GLY A 51 17.27 -16.42 6.28
C GLY A 51 15.77 -16.64 6.09
N HIS A 52 14.96 -16.01 6.92
CA HIS A 52 13.55 -15.83 6.63
C HIS A 52 13.46 -14.83 5.49
N TYR A 53 13.30 -15.33 4.25
CA TYR A 53 12.54 -14.59 3.25
C TYR A 53 11.12 -14.47 3.81
N VAL A 54 10.83 -13.32 4.41
CA VAL A 54 9.46 -12.96 4.79
C VAL A 54 8.74 -12.68 3.49
N GLY A 55 7.73 -13.50 3.18
CA GLY A 55 6.91 -13.35 2.00
C GLY A 55 6.35 -11.93 1.93
N ILE A 56 6.68 -11.24 0.84
CA ILE A 56 5.92 -10.13 0.31
C ILE A 56 4.46 -10.61 0.30
N HIS A 57 3.51 -9.86 0.86
CA HIS A 57 2.09 -10.15 0.64
C HIS A 57 1.91 -10.35 -0.87
N ALA A 58 1.66 -11.60 -1.26
CA ALA A 58 1.76 -12.07 -2.63
C ALA A 58 0.67 -11.40 -3.46
N SER A 59 0.95 -10.21 -3.97
CA SER A 59 0.17 -9.63 -5.05
C SER A 59 0.49 -10.43 -6.28
N GLY A 60 -0.35 -11.40 -6.57
CA GLY A 60 -0.18 -12.28 -7.72
C GLY A 60 -0.50 -11.52 -9.01
N PHE A 61 -0.20 -12.13 -10.15
CA PHE A 61 -0.64 -11.60 -11.45
C PHE A 61 -2.17 -11.44 -11.56
N ARG A 62 -2.94 -12.09 -10.66
CA ARG A 62 -4.39 -11.94 -10.54
C ARG A 62 -4.82 -10.51 -10.17
N ASP A 63 -3.99 -9.77 -9.45
CA ASP A 63 -4.31 -8.42 -8.98
C ASP A 63 -4.28 -7.39 -10.12
N PHE A 64 -3.65 -7.73 -11.25
CA PHE A 64 -3.65 -6.89 -12.45
C PHE A 64 -4.95 -6.98 -13.26
N LEU A 65 -5.94 -7.78 -12.82
CA LEU A 65 -7.23 -7.95 -13.49
C LEU A 65 -7.10 -8.35 -14.98
N LEU A 66 -6.11 -9.20 -15.28
CA LEU A 66 -5.87 -9.72 -16.62
C LEU A 66 -6.99 -10.68 -17.06
N LYS A 67 -7.05 -10.93 -18.38
CA LYS A 67 -7.97 -11.92 -18.96
C LYS A 67 -7.74 -13.30 -18.32
N PRO A 68 -8.77 -14.09 -17.96
CA PRO A 68 -8.60 -15.39 -17.31
C PRO A 68 -7.70 -16.37 -18.07
N GLU A 69 -7.74 -16.32 -19.40
CA GLU A 69 -6.91 -17.11 -20.32
C GLU A 69 -5.42 -16.76 -20.18
N LEU A 70 -5.12 -15.47 -20.01
CA LEU A 70 -3.76 -14.98 -19.77
C LEU A 70 -3.28 -15.37 -18.37
N LEU A 71 -4.12 -15.24 -17.34
CA LEU A 71 -3.77 -15.68 -15.99
C LEU A 71 -3.44 -17.18 -15.96
N ARG A 72 -4.18 -18.00 -16.69
CA ARG A 72 -3.87 -19.43 -16.86
C ARG A 72 -2.53 -19.65 -17.55
N ALA A 73 -2.23 -18.90 -18.60
CA ALA A 73 -0.95 -19.01 -19.31
C ALA A 73 0.24 -18.57 -18.45
N VAL A 74 0.05 -17.56 -17.60
CA VAL A 74 1.04 -17.08 -16.62
C VAL A 74 1.38 -18.18 -15.61
N VAL A 75 0.35 -18.85 -15.06
CA VAL A 75 0.53 -19.98 -14.14
C VAL A 75 1.21 -21.17 -14.83
N ASP A 76 0.80 -21.52 -16.06
CA ASP A 76 1.43 -22.60 -16.85
C ASP A 76 2.92 -22.33 -17.11
N CYS A 77 3.32 -21.05 -17.16
CA CYS A 77 4.70 -20.63 -17.35
C CYS A 77 5.52 -20.59 -16.04
N GLY A 78 4.91 -20.88 -14.88
CA GLY A 78 5.58 -20.90 -13.59
C GLY A 78 5.81 -19.52 -12.97
N PHE A 79 5.08 -18.49 -13.41
CA PHE A 79 5.15 -17.16 -12.81
C PHE A 79 4.20 -17.06 -11.61
N GLU A 80 4.75 -16.97 -10.40
CA GLU A 80 3.97 -16.87 -9.16
C GLU A 80 3.85 -15.42 -8.67
N HIS A 81 4.95 -14.67 -8.74
CA HIS A 81 5.03 -13.30 -8.24
C HIS A 81 5.56 -12.34 -9.33
N PRO A 82 4.88 -11.21 -9.56
CA PRO A 82 5.37 -10.19 -10.48
C PRO A 82 6.61 -9.49 -9.91
N SER A 83 7.52 -9.10 -10.80
CA SER A 83 8.67 -8.27 -10.44
C SER A 83 8.26 -6.82 -10.18
N GLU A 84 9.15 -6.02 -9.57
CA GLU A 84 8.93 -4.60 -9.31
C GLU A 84 8.57 -3.81 -10.59
N VAL A 85 9.32 -4.01 -11.68
CA VAL A 85 9.01 -3.35 -12.96
C VAL A 85 7.67 -3.82 -13.53
N GLN A 86 7.27 -5.08 -13.32
CA GLN A 86 5.97 -5.57 -13.74
C GLN A 86 4.84 -4.95 -12.93
N HIS A 87 5.01 -4.82 -11.63
CA HIS A 87 4.04 -4.21 -10.72
C HIS A 87 3.75 -2.75 -11.06
N GLU A 88 4.81 -1.98 -11.34
CA GLU A 88 4.71 -0.58 -11.73
C GLU A 88 4.18 -0.39 -13.15
N CYS A 89 4.63 -1.21 -14.12
CA CYS A 89 4.34 -0.98 -15.53
C CYS A 89 3.03 -1.60 -16.01
N ILE A 90 2.67 -2.82 -15.58
CA ILE A 90 1.53 -3.56 -16.14
C ILE A 90 0.20 -2.80 -15.97
N PRO A 91 -0.14 -2.26 -14.78
CA PRO A 91 -1.40 -1.55 -14.61
C PRO A 91 -1.53 -0.33 -15.54
N GLN A 92 -0.47 0.45 -15.68
CA GLN A 92 -0.46 1.62 -16.56
C GLN A 92 -0.48 1.23 -18.04
N ALA A 93 0.23 0.14 -18.39
CA ALA A 93 0.27 -0.38 -19.75
C ALA A 93 -1.11 -0.87 -20.20
N ILE A 94 -1.86 -1.56 -19.32
CA ILE A 94 -3.23 -2.04 -19.57
C ILE A 94 -4.20 -0.89 -19.85
N LEU A 95 -3.99 0.27 -19.21
CA LEU A 95 -4.82 1.47 -19.41
C LEU A 95 -4.53 2.21 -20.72
N GLY A 96 -3.59 1.73 -21.54
CA GLY A 96 -3.25 2.35 -22.82
C GLY A 96 -2.30 3.54 -22.72
N VAL A 97 -1.66 3.77 -21.56
CA VAL A 97 -0.71 4.88 -21.34
C VAL A 97 0.62 4.60 -22.05
N ASP A 98 1.24 5.62 -22.66
CA ASP A 98 2.59 5.52 -23.23
C ASP A 98 3.64 5.29 -22.13
N ILE A 99 4.60 4.38 -22.35
CA ILE A 99 5.59 3.99 -21.33
C ILE A 99 7.01 4.15 -21.85
N VAL A 100 7.88 4.75 -21.05
CA VAL A 100 9.33 4.71 -21.23
C VAL A 100 9.94 4.09 -19.96
N CYS A 101 10.47 2.88 -20.09
CA CYS A 101 10.95 2.09 -18.97
C CYS A 101 12.44 1.74 -19.11
N GLN A 102 13.22 2.13 -18.11
CA GLN A 102 14.57 1.64 -17.84
C GLN A 102 14.51 0.72 -16.63
N ALA A 103 14.83 -0.57 -16.83
CA ALA A 103 14.98 -1.52 -15.73
C ALA A 103 16.04 -2.56 -16.03
N LYS A 104 16.58 -3.21 -15.01
CA LYS A 104 17.70 -4.17 -15.17
C LYS A 104 17.31 -5.32 -16.11
N SER A 105 18.33 -5.87 -16.78
CA SER A 105 18.15 -7.10 -17.57
C SER A 105 17.62 -8.21 -16.65
N GLY A 106 16.51 -8.83 -17.03
CA GLY A 106 15.95 -9.96 -16.28
C GLY A 106 14.89 -9.69 -15.26
N MET A 107 14.51 -8.43 -15.07
CA MET A 107 13.33 -8.09 -14.26
C MET A 107 12.01 -8.38 -14.99
N GLY A 108 12.01 -9.10 -16.12
CA GLY A 108 10.78 -9.47 -16.82
C GLY A 108 10.12 -8.33 -17.60
N LYS A 109 10.89 -7.36 -18.12
CA LYS A 109 10.43 -6.27 -19.00
C LYS A 109 9.62 -6.76 -20.20
N THR A 110 10.04 -7.87 -20.81
CA THR A 110 9.33 -8.47 -21.96
C THR A 110 7.91 -8.88 -21.59
N ALA A 111 7.72 -9.46 -20.41
CA ALA A 111 6.39 -9.87 -19.97
C ALA A 111 5.44 -8.67 -19.75
N VAL A 112 5.95 -7.48 -19.42
CA VAL A 112 5.14 -6.27 -19.26
C VAL A 112 4.36 -5.98 -20.54
N PHE A 113 5.06 -5.73 -21.65
CA PHE A 113 4.39 -5.37 -22.89
C PHE A 113 3.70 -6.56 -23.55
N VAL A 114 4.19 -7.80 -23.36
CA VAL A 114 3.51 -8.98 -23.89
C VAL A 114 2.15 -9.16 -23.21
N LEU A 115 2.09 -9.12 -21.88
CA LEU A 115 0.82 -9.26 -21.13
C LEU A 115 -0.11 -8.08 -21.39
N ALA A 116 0.41 -6.85 -21.36
CA ALA A 116 -0.40 -5.65 -21.59
C ALA A 116 -1.00 -5.60 -22.99
N THR A 117 -0.23 -5.92 -24.04
CA THR A 117 -0.75 -5.92 -25.40
C THR A 117 -1.71 -7.08 -25.62
N LEU A 118 -1.43 -8.30 -25.13
CA LEU A 118 -2.37 -9.42 -25.25
C LEU A 118 -3.69 -9.18 -24.50
N HIS A 119 -3.63 -8.52 -23.35
CA HIS A 119 -4.82 -8.18 -22.58
C HIS A 119 -5.71 -7.19 -23.33
N GLN A 120 -5.13 -6.12 -23.88
CA GLN A 120 -5.88 -5.11 -24.62
C GLN A 120 -6.26 -5.55 -26.04
N LEU A 121 -5.55 -6.55 -26.60
CA LEU A 121 -5.77 -7.02 -27.97
C LEU A 121 -7.21 -7.52 -28.18
N ASN A 122 -7.84 -6.99 -29.22
CA ASN A 122 -9.06 -7.52 -29.81
C ASN A 122 -8.72 -8.04 -31.24
N PRO A 123 -8.51 -9.36 -31.42
CA PRO A 123 -8.02 -9.92 -32.68
C PRO A 123 -9.07 -9.78 -33.79
N GLN A 124 -8.68 -9.20 -34.91
CA GLN A 124 -9.51 -9.09 -36.13
C GLN A 124 -8.80 -9.79 -37.29
N PRO A 125 -9.47 -10.73 -38.00
CA PRO A 125 -8.83 -11.47 -39.08
C PRO A 125 -8.28 -10.55 -40.17
N GLY A 126 -7.01 -10.74 -40.54
CA GLY A 126 -6.37 -9.95 -41.60
C GLY A 126 -5.78 -8.61 -41.16
N GLU A 127 -5.76 -8.31 -39.85
CA GLU A 127 -5.32 -7.01 -39.32
C GLU A 127 -4.14 -7.16 -38.35
N VAL A 128 -3.11 -6.33 -38.55
CA VAL A 128 -1.95 -6.23 -37.64
C VAL A 128 -2.23 -5.11 -36.64
N SER A 129 -2.44 -5.48 -35.37
CA SER A 129 -2.79 -4.54 -34.30
C SER A 129 -1.58 -4.18 -33.41
N CYS A 130 -0.58 -5.05 -33.33
CA CYS A 130 0.62 -4.84 -32.49
C CYS A 130 1.90 -5.04 -33.30
N LEU A 131 2.84 -4.09 -33.19
CA LEU A 131 4.17 -4.17 -33.77
C LEU A 131 5.23 -3.99 -32.68
N VAL A 132 6.10 -4.99 -32.54
CA VAL A 132 7.25 -4.95 -31.64
C VAL A 132 8.54 -4.92 -32.47
N LEU A 133 9.36 -3.89 -32.28
CA LEU A 133 10.68 -3.78 -32.89
C LEU A 133 11.77 -4.02 -31.86
N CYS A 134 12.83 -4.70 -32.28
CA CYS A 134 14.03 -4.90 -31.48
C CYS A 134 15.29 -4.94 -32.34
N HIS A 135 16.45 -4.72 -31.72
CA HIS A 135 17.73 -4.56 -32.42
C HIS A 135 18.27 -5.85 -33.08
N THR A 136 18.12 -7.02 -32.43
CA THR A 136 18.71 -8.28 -32.89
C THR A 136 17.65 -9.29 -33.34
N ARG A 137 18.03 -10.22 -34.24
CA ARG A 137 17.13 -11.24 -34.80
C ARG A 137 16.77 -12.30 -33.76
N GLU A 138 17.72 -12.60 -32.89
CA GLU A 138 17.57 -13.59 -31.82
C GLU A 138 16.60 -13.09 -30.75
N LEU A 139 16.67 -11.80 -30.41
CA LEU A 139 15.72 -11.16 -29.51
C LEU A 139 14.32 -11.13 -30.12
N ALA A 140 14.19 -10.83 -31.42
CA ALA A 140 12.89 -10.86 -32.11
C ALA A 140 12.24 -12.26 -32.03
N TRP A 141 13.04 -13.30 -32.27
CA TRP A 141 12.57 -14.68 -32.15
C TRP A 141 12.21 -15.05 -30.70
N GLN A 142 12.97 -14.58 -29.71
CA GLN A 142 12.67 -14.81 -28.30
C GLN A 142 11.35 -14.14 -27.88
N ILE A 143 11.17 -12.86 -28.23
CA ILE A 143 9.94 -12.12 -27.94
C ILE A 143 8.72 -12.79 -28.60
N ALA A 144 8.84 -13.23 -29.85
CA ALA A 144 7.77 -13.95 -30.53
C ALA A 144 7.36 -15.23 -29.79
N ARG A 145 8.32 -15.98 -29.25
CA ARG A 145 8.01 -17.18 -28.43
C ARG A 145 7.40 -16.85 -27.08
N GLU A 146 7.75 -15.71 -26.48
CA GLU A 146 7.07 -15.26 -25.26
C GLU A 146 5.60 -14.94 -25.57
N TYR A 147 5.29 -14.28 -26.68
CA TYR A 147 3.90 -14.15 -27.13
C TYR A 147 3.22 -15.51 -27.32
N GLU A 148 3.84 -16.46 -28.02
CA GLU A 148 3.30 -17.83 -28.20
C GLU A 148 3.02 -18.55 -26.86
N ARG A 149 3.89 -18.36 -25.86
CA ARG A 149 3.71 -18.94 -24.51
C ARG A 149 2.51 -18.34 -23.80
N PHE A 150 2.40 -17.01 -23.78
CA PHE A 150 1.32 -16.31 -23.08
C PHE A 150 -0.02 -16.37 -23.83
N CYS A 151 -0.01 -16.54 -25.16
CA CYS A 151 -1.24 -16.71 -25.95
C CYS A 151 -1.67 -18.18 -26.13
N LYS A 152 -1.09 -19.13 -25.39
CA LYS A 152 -1.42 -20.57 -25.43
C LYS A 152 -2.93 -20.84 -25.31
N HIS A 153 -3.63 -20.06 -24.48
CA HIS A 153 -5.08 -20.17 -24.24
C HIS A 153 -5.90 -19.13 -25.04
N LEU A 154 -5.30 -18.46 -26.03
CA LEU A 154 -5.92 -17.49 -26.92
C LEU A 154 -5.78 -17.95 -28.39
N PRO A 155 -6.59 -18.91 -28.84
CA PRO A 155 -6.41 -19.57 -30.15
C PRO A 155 -6.59 -18.65 -31.35
N GLU A 156 -7.27 -17.51 -31.16
CA GLU A 156 -7.50 -16.51 -32.20
C GLU A 156 -6.26 -15.64 -32.45
N VAL A 157 -5.33 -15.56 -31.50
CA VAL A 157 -4.15 -14.68 -31.60
C VAL A 157 -3.08 -15.35 -32.46
N LYS A 158 -2.57 -14.60 -33.45
CA LYS A 158 -1.55 -15.06 -34.39
C LYS A 158 -0.35 -14.14 -34.30
N VAL A 159 0.83 -14.73 -34.20
CA VAL A 159 2.10 -14.02 -33.99
C VAL A 159 3.04 -14.40 -35.11
N ALA A 160 3.71 -13.41 -35.70
CA ALA A 160 4.75 -13.67 -36.68
C ALA A 160 6.04 -12.90 -36.38
N VAL A 161 7.16 -13.48 -36.82
CA VAL A 161 8.48 -12.89 -36.66
C VAL A 161 9.10 -12.50 -38.00
N LEU A 162 9.53 -11.24 -38.13
CA LEU A 162 10.07 -10.66 -39.36
C LEU A 162 11.50 -10.15 -39.16
N TYR A 163 12.47 -10.88 -39.70
CA TYR A 163 13.88 -10.47 -39.71
C TYR A 163 14.62 -10.90 -40.97
N GLY A 164 15.77 -10.27 -41.22
CA GLY A 164 16.64 -10.57 -42.36
C GLY A 164 17.38 -11.91 -42.26
N GLY A 165 17.84 -12.45 -43.39
CA GLY A 165 18.54 -13.74 -43.44
C GLY A 165 17.65 -14.94 -43.78
N LEU A 166 16.33 -14.74 -43.76
CA LEU A 166 15.35 -15.66 -44.37
C LEU A 166 14.85 -15.09 -45.70
N PRO A 167 14.48 -15.96 -46.68
CA PRO A 167 13.89 -15.52 -47.94
C PRO A 167 12.67 -14.62 -47.71
N VAL A 168 12.68 -13.41 -48.28
CA VAL A 168 11.59 -12.44 -48.10
C VAL A 168 10.26 -12.97 -48.65
N GLN A 169 10.32 -13.76 -49.73
CA GLN A 169 9.15 -14.33 -50.39
C GLN A 169 8.30 -15.20 -49.45
N LYS A 170 8.94 -16.00 -48.57
CA LYS A 170 8.22 -16.81 -47.57
C LYS A 170 7.47 -15.93 -46.56
N GLN A 171 8.06 -14.80 -46.16
CA GLN A 171 7.42 -13.85 -45.25
C GLN A 171 6.26 -13.12 -45.95
N ARG A 172 6.39 -12.78 -47.24
CA ARG A 172 5.30 -12.21 -48.04
C ARG A 172 4.12 -13.17 -48.17
N GLU A 173 4.40 -14.43 -48.50
CA GLU A 173 3.37 -15.47 -48.61
C GLU A 173 2.64 -15.69 -47.29
N MET A 174 3.38 -15.73 -46.17
CA MET A 174 2.79 -15.80 -44.83
C MET A 174 1.90 -14.59 -44.54
N LEU A 175 2.37 -13.36 -44.77
CA LEU A 175 1.56 -12.15 -44.54
C LEU A 175 0.29 -12.09 -45.40
N LYS A 176 0.33 -12.66 -46.61
CA LYS A 176 -0.80 -12.70 -47.54
C LYS A 176 -1.80 -13.80 -47.23
N ASN A 177 -1.32 -14.99 -46.88
CA ASN A 177 -2.17 -16.18 -46.66
C ASN A 177 -2.67 -16.28 -45.22
N ASP A 178 -1.86 -15.87 -44.26
CA ASP A 178 -2.13 -16.00 -42.82
C ASP A 178 -1.62 -14.76 -42.06
N THR A 179 -2.33 -13.65 -42.24
CA THR A 179 -1.95 -12.37 -41.65
C THR A 179 -1.99 -12.45 -40.12
N PRO A 180 -0.87 -12.13 -39.43
CA PRO A 180 -0.79 -12.16 -37.97
C PRO A 180 -1.41 -10.91 -37.33
N HIS A 181 -1.88 -11.05 -36.09
CA HIS A 181 -2.35 -9.92 -35.27
C HIS A 181 -1.18 -9.18 -34.60
N ILE A 182 -0.10 -9.91 -34.30
CA ILE A 182 1.10 -9.41 -33.64
C ILE A 182 2.31 -9.68 -34.53
N VAL A 183 3.07 -8.62 -34.83
CA VAL A 183 4.31 -8.72 -35.60
C VAL A 183 5.49 -8.33 -34.71
N VAL A 184 6.49 -9.20 -34.63
CA VAL A 184 7.75 -8.94 -33.94
C VAL A 184 8.88 -8.92 -34.96
N GLY A 185 9.76 -7.94 -34.97
CA GLY A 185 10.79 -7.91 -36.01
C GLY A 185 11.92 -6.92 -35.85
N CYS A 186 12.90 -7.05 -36.75
CA CYS A 186 14.00 -6.09 -36.86
C CYS A 186 13.62 -4.96 -37.83
N PRO A 187 13.98 -3.69 -37.54
CA PRO A 187 13.59 -2.53 -38.34
C PRO A 187 13.83 -2.70 -39.84
N GLY A 188 14.99 -3.21 -40.27
CA GLY A 188 15.31 -3.34 -41.69
C GLY A 188 14.34 -4.21 -42.49
N ARG A 189 13.93 -5.38 -41.97
CA ARG A 189 13.00 -6.28 -42.67
C ARG A 189 11.56 -5.77 -42.59
N VAL A 190 11.15 -5.24 -41.43
CA VAL A 190 9.83 -4.66 -41.25
C VAL A 190 9.65 -3.46 -42.19
N MET A 191 10.61 -2.53 -42.22
CA MET A 191 10.59 -1.38 -43.12
C MET A 191 10.51 -1.81 -44.58
N GLN A 192 11.26 -2.84 -44.99
CA GLN A 192 11.18 -3.36 -46.36
C GLN A 192 9.75 -3.79 -46.71
N LEU A 193 9.12 -4.63 -45.89
CA LEU A 193 7.77 -5.15 -46.15
C LEU A 193 6.69 -4.05 -46.07
N VAL A 194 6.87 -3.05 -45.21
CA VAL A 194 5.98 -1.87 -45.13
C VAL A 194 6.18 -0.93 -46.34
N ARG A 195 7.40 -0.79 -46.86
CA ARG A 195 7.68 -0.02 -48.09
C ARG A 195 7.11 -0.66 -49.33
N GLU A 196 7.21 -1.98 -49.43
CA GLU A 196 6.74 -2.76 -50.57
C GLU A 196 5.22 -3.00 -50.53
N GLY A 197 4.55 -2.66 -49.43
CA GLY A 197 3.08 -2.79 -49.28
C GLY A 197 2.63 -4.20 -48.89
N ASP A 198 3.55 -5.12 -48.61
CA ASP A 198 3.27 -6.48 -48.16
C ASP A 198 2.78 -6.52 -46.71
N LEU A 199 3.28 -5.62 -45.86
CA LEU A 199 2.86 -5.46 -44.46
C LEU A 199 2.04 -4.17 -44.31
N LYS A 200 0.73 -4.32 -44.05
CA LYS A 200 -0.16 -3.21 -43.74
C LYS A 200 -0.09 -2.87 -42.26
N VAL A 201 0.19 -1.61 -41.95
CA VAL A 201 0.31 -1.11 -40.56
C VAL A 201 -0.69 0.01 -40.25
N ASP A 202 -1.69 0.18 -41.11
CA ASP A 202 -2.65 1.30 -41.07
C ASP A 202 -3.66 1.20 -39.91
N LYS A 203 -3.75 0.03 -39.26
CA LYS A 203 -4.65 -0.25 -38.12
C LYS A 203 -3.91 -0.56 -36.83
N LEU A 204 -2.62 -0.22 -36.77
CA LEU A 204 -1.79 -0.50 -35.62
C LEU A 204 -2.26 0.28 -34.39
N GLN A 205 -2.48 -0.43 -33.28
CA GLN A 205 -2.90 0.15 -31.99
C GLN A 205 -1.75 0.19 -30.98
N TYR A 206 -0.78 -0.73 -31.10
CA TYR A 206 0.34 -0.87 -30.16
C TYR A 206 1.68 -0.87 -30.89
N PHE A 207 2.56 0.05 -30.51
CA PHE A 207 3.91 0.17 -31.06
C PHE A 207 4.95 0.04 -29.95
N VAL A 208 5.74 -1.03 -29.96
CA VAL A 208 6.68 -1.36 -28.89
C VAL A 208 8.11 -1.36 -29.40
N LEU A 209 9.03 -0.75 -28.64
CA LEU A 209 10.47 -0.79 -28.87
C LEU A 209 11.19 -1.46 -27.69
N ASP A 210 11.82 -2.61 -27.91
CA ASP A 210 12.67 -3.28 -26.91
C ASP A 210 14.16 -3.12 -27.24
N GLU A 211 15.00 -2.89 -26.24
CA GLU A 211 16.39 -2.38 -26.37
C GLU A 211 16.41 -1.09 -27.23
N CYS A 212 15.54 -0.13 -26.86
CA CYS A 212 15.31 1.08 -27.63
C CYS A 212 16.53 2.02 -27.72
N ASP A 213 17.45 1.95 -26.75
CA ASP A 213 18.72 2.69 -26.77
C ASP A 213 19.54 2.35 -28.01
N LYS A 214 19.76 1.06 -28.30
CA LYS A 214 20.55 0.64 -29.47
C LYS A 214 19.86 0.86 -30.80
N MET A 215 18.53 0.87 -30.82
CA MET A 215 17.79 1.19 -32.03
C MET A 215 17.79 2.69 -32.34
N LEU A 216 17.76 3.54 -31.31
CA LEU A 216 17.63 4.99 -31.48
C LEU A 216 18.96 5.74 -31.48
N ASP A 217 20.03 5.15 -30.96
CA ASP A 217 21.38 5.71 -30.97
C ASP A 217 22.06 5.57 -32.35
N GLN A 218 21.87 4.43 -33.02
CA GLN A 218 22.37 4.21 -34.38
C GLN A 218 21.54 4.96 -35.42
N LYS A 219 22.14 5.94 -36.11
CA LYS A 219 21.47 6.80 -37.10
C LYS A 219 20.69 6.01 -38.17
N ASP A 220 21.29 4.97 -38.74
CA ASP A 220 20.67 4.19 -39.82
C ASP A 220 19.44 3.42 -39.29
N MET A 221 19.54 2.81 -38.12
CA MET A 221 18.44 2.06 -37.53
C MET A 221 17.32 2.99 -37.05
N ARG A 222 17.68 4.12 -36.45
CA ARG A 222 16.73 5.16 -36.06
C ARG A 222 15.91 5.65 -37.25
N ALA A 223 16.55 5.91 -38.40
CA ALA A 223 15.84 6.34 -39.61
C ALA A 223 14.82 5.29 -40.08
N GLN A 224 15.19 4.00 -40.03
CA GLN A 224 14.27 2.90 -40.35
C GLN A 224 13.09 2.83 -39.38
N VAL A 225 13.34 2.95 -38.07
CA VAL A 225 12.28 2.96 -37.04
C VAL A 225 11.33 4.15 -37.23
N GLN A 226 11.87 5.34 -37.49
CA GLN A 226 11.07 6.54 -37.72
C GLN A 226 10.19 6.40 -38.96
N GLU A 227 10.70 5.84 -40.05
CA GLU A 227 9.90 5.64 -41.25
C GLU A 227 8.76 4.64 -41.04
N ILE A 228 9.01 3.53 -40.34
CA ILE A 228 7.95 2.60 -39.95
C ILE A 228 6.92 3.34 -39.11
N PHE A 229 7.36 4.11 -38.12
CA PHE A 229 6.49 4.86 -37.23
C PHE A 229 5.59 5.86 -37.98
N PHE A 230 6.13 6.59 -38.96
CA PHE A 230 5.34 7.55 -39.76
C PHE A 230 4.27 6.90 -40.64
N LYS A 231 4.38 5.60 -40.92
CA LYS A 231 3.36 4.85 -41.67
C LYS A 231 2.27 4.23 -40.79
N THR A 232 2.44 4.28 -39.47
CA THR A 232 1.43 3.81 -38.52
C THR A 232 0.47 4.94 -38.14
N PRO A 233 -0.75 4.65 -37.64
CA PRO A 233 -1.67 5.66 -37.11
C PRO A 233 -1.01 6.59 -36.10
N HIS A 234 -1.47 7.84 -36.05
CA HIS A 234 -1.05 8.78 -35.01
C HIS A 234 -1.51 8.29 -33.63
N THR A 235 -2.81 8.04 -33.47
CA THR A 235 -3.39 7.53 -32.22
C THR A 235 -3.08 6.05 -32.02
N LYS A 236 -2.07 5.75 -31.20
CA LYS A 236 -1.65 4.40 -30.80
C LYS A 236 -0.86 4.48 -29.49
N GLN A 237 -0.86 3.42 -28.71
CA GLN A 237 -0.02 3.31 -27.51
C GLN A 237 1.43 3.01 -27.92
N VAL A 238 2.37 3.77 -27.36
CA VAL A 238 3.81 3.60 -27.59
C VAL A 238 4.49 3.17 -26.29
N MET A 239 5.18 2.03 -26.32
CA MET A 239 5.93 1.53 -25.17
C MET A 239 7.39 1.27 -25.52
N MET A 240 8.32 1.75 -24.68
CA MET A 240 9.75 1.64 -24.91
C MET A 240 10.44 1.06 -23.69
N PHE A 241 11.29 0.05 -23.91
CA PHE A 241 12.02 -0.65 -22.87
C PHE A 241 13.51 -0.70 -23.20
N SER A 242 14.34 -0.45 -22.19
CA SER A 242 15.80 -0.66 -22.28
C SER A 242 16.39 -1.04 -20.92
N ALA A 243 17.60 -1.61 -20.91
CA ALA A 243 18.38 -1.77 -19.68
C ALA A 243 19.15 -0.50 -19.31
N THR A 244 19.49 0.30 -20.32
CA THR A 244 20.31 1.50 -20.23
C THR A 244 19.63 2.61 -21.01
N LEU A 245 19.23 3.70 -20.37
CA LEU A 245 18.74 4.91 -21.05
C LEU A 245 19.58 6.11 -20.64
N SER A 246 20.57 6.44 -21.47
CA SER A 246 21.36 7.64 -21.27
C SER A 246 20.48 8.91 -21.34
N PRO A 247 20.84 9.98 -20.62
CA PRO A 247 20.08 11.24 -20.64
C PRO A 247 19.98 11.87 -22.03
N GLU A 248 20.83 11.48 -22.98
CA GLU A 248 20.79 11.91 -24.38
C GLU A 248 19.71 11.19 -25.21
N VAL A 249 19.42 9.92 -24.88
CA VAL A 249 18.43 9.11 -25.58
C VAL A 249 17.00 9.35 -25.04
N ARG A 250 16.83 9.66 -23.76
CA ARG A 250 15.51 9.93 -23.15
C ARG A 250 14.68 10.99 -23.91
N PRO A 251 15.24 12.15 -24.33
CA PRO A 251 14.50 13.12 -25.15
C PRO A 251 14.12 12.60 -26.53
N ILE A 252 14.89 11.65 -27.09
CA ILE A 252 14.57 11.03 -28.38
C ILE A 252 13.36 10.11 -28.21
N CYS A 253 13.32 9.28 -27.16
CA CYS A 253 12.19 8.40 -26.85
C CYS A 253 10.89 9.20 -26.67
N ARG A 254 10.95 10.32 -25.93
CA ARG A 254 9.80 11.21 -25.70
C ARG A 254 9.15 11.74 -26.99
N LYS A 255 9.92 11.90 -28.08
CA LYS A 255 9.38 12.39 -29.38
C LYS A 255 8.48 11.40 -30.10
N PHE A 256 8.50 10.12 -29.72
CA PHE A 256 7.61 9.11 -30.27
C PHE A 256 6.30 8.99 -29.49
N CYS A 257 6.24 9.51 -28.26
CA CYS A 257 5.06 9.43 -27.40
C CYS A 257 4.11 10.61 -27.71
N HIS A 258 2.81 10.38 -27.60
CA HIS A 258 1.80 11.41 -27.91
C HIS A 258 1.62 12.41 -26.77
N GLU A 259 1.55 11.91 -25.53
CA GLU A 259 1.48 12.69 -24.30
C GLU A 259 2.75 12.49 -23.47
N LYS A 260 2.81 13.11 -22.28
CA LYS A 260 3.90 12.85 -21.34
C LYS A 260 3.84 11.36 -20.94
N PRO A 261 4.79 10.52 -21.40
CA PRO A 261 4.73 9.10 -21.09
C PRO A 261 4.96 8.89 -19.60
N MET A 262 4.48 7.76 -19.10
CA MET A 262 4.90 7.28 -17.80
C MET A 262 6.37 6.83 -17.91
N GLU A 263 7.23 7.49 -17.14
CA GLU A 263 8.67 7.25 -17.14
C GLU A 263 9.07 6.49 -15.87
N ILE A 264 9.50 5.25 -16.02
CA ILE A 264 10.07 4.45 -14.93
C ILE A 264 11.56 4.31 -15.15
N TYR A 265 12.35 4.83 -14.21
CA TYR A 265 13.79 4.64 -14.17
C TYR A 265 14.14 3.89 -12.87
N VAL A 266 14.35 2.59 -12.97
CA VAL A 266 14.82 1.78 -11.84
C VAL A 266 16.34 1.97 -11.69
N ASP A 267 16.77 2.46 -10.53
CA ASP A 267 18.18 2.71 -10.12
C ASP A 267 18.95 3.81 -10.91
N ASP A 268 18.49 5.06 -10.90
CA ASP A 268 19.27 6.18 -11.47
C ASP A 268 20.42 6.67 -10.54
N GLU A 269 20.34 6.47 -9.22
CA GLU A 269 21.34 6.97 -8.25
C GLU A 269 22.30 5.88 -7.71
N THR A 270 21.90 4.61 -7.77
CA THR A 270 22.68 3.42 -7.41
C THR A 270 23.20 2.75 -8.68
N LYS A 271 24.29 3.26 -9.27
CA LYS A 271 25.00 2.69 -10.44
C LYS A 271 24.71 1.19 -10.62
N LEU A 272 23.78 0.80 -11.51
CA LEU A 272 23.44 -0.58 -11.93
C LEU A 272 24.23 -1.67 -11.20
N THR A 273 23.99 -1.84 -9.90
CA THR A 273 24.75 -2.80 -9.11
C THR A 273 24.15 -4.17 -9.42
N LEU A 274 24.99 -5.05 -9.95
CA LEU A 274 24.69 -6.47 -10.16
C LEU A 274 24.63 -7.15 -8.78
N HIS A 275 23.64 -6.80 -7.97
CA HIS A 275 23.40 -7.38 -6.66
C HIS A 275 23.20 -8.89 -6.80
N GLY A 276 23.99 -9.68 -6.05
CA GLY A 276 23.97 -11.14 -6.11
C GLY A 276 24.90 -11.77 -7.13
N LEU A 277 25.53 -10.99 -8.02
CA LEU A 277 26.54 -11.52 -8.95
C LEU A 277 27.95 -11.35 -8.39
N GLN A 278 28.66 -12.47 -8.22
CA GLN A 278 30.08 -12.45 -7.89
C GLN A 278 30.90 -12.12 -9.15
N GLN A 279 31.69 -11.05 -9.08
CA GLN A 279 32.52 -10.57 -10.18
C GLN A 279 33.98 -10.64 -9.77
N TYR A 280 34.78 -11.32 -10.58
CA TYR A 280 36.22 -11.44 -10.41
C TYR A 280 36.93 -11.07 -11.70
N TYR A 281 38.17 -10.64 -11.59
CA TYR A 281 39.06 -10.47 -12.72
C TYR A 281 40.38 -11.18 -12.43
N ILE A 282 41.02 -11.67 -13.48
CA ILE A 282 42.37 -12.24 -13.41
C ILE A 282 43.22 -11.40 -14.35
N LYS A 283 44.35 -10.91 -13.85
CA LYS A 283 45.37 -10.24 -14.67
C LYS A 283 46.35 -11.30 -15.14
N LEU A 284 46.40 -11.55 -16.44
CA LEU A 284 47.27 -12.54 -17.06
C LEU A 284 47.72 -12.08 -18.45
N ALA A 285 48.78 -12.71 -18.97
CA ALA A 285 49.21 -12.48 -20.34
C ALA A 285 48.29 -13.21 -21.34
N GLU A 286 48.25 -12.74 -22.59
CA GLU A 286 47.40 -13.29 -23.65
C GLU A 286 47.67 -14.79 -23.90
N THR A 287 48.94 -15.19 -23.84
CA THR A 287 49.38 -16.60 -24.02
C THR A 287 48.90 -17.52 -22.91
N GLU A 288 48.57 -16.98 -21.73
CA GLU A 288 48.18 -17.74 -20.55
C GLU A 288 46.67 -17.97 -20.49
N LYS A 289 45.87 -17.23 -21.29
CA LYS A 289 44.40 -17.28 -21.23
C LYS A 289 43.83 -18.66 -21.48
N ASN A 290 44.32 -19.38 -22.47
CA ASN A 290 43.85 -20.73 -22.80
C ASN A 290 44.06 -21.70 -21.62
N ARG A 291 45.28 -21.71 -21.07
CA ARG A 291 45.62 -22.57 -19.94
C ARG A 291 44.78 -22.20 -18.73
N LYS A 292 44.68 -20.91 -18.41
CA LYS A 292 43.94 -20.46 -17.24
C LYS A 292 42.44 -20.72 -17.38
N LEU A 293 41.88 -20.59 -18.58
CA LEU A 293 40.48 -20.93 -18.84
C LEU A 293 40.21 -22.41 -18.59
N ASN A 294 41.07 -23.32 -19.09
CA ASN A 294 40.93 -24.75 -18.82
C ASN A 294 41.01 -25.03 -17.31
N ASP A 295 42.00 -24.46 -16.62
CA ASP A 295 42.13 -24.59 -15.16
C ASP A 295 40.86 -24.10 -14.43
N LEU A 296 40.21 -23.04 -14.92
CA LEU A 296 38.95 -22.53 -14.35
C LEU A 296 37.77 -23.46 -14.65
N LEU A 297 37.68 -24.03 -15.84
CA LEU A 297 36.62 -24.97 -16.20
C LEU A 297 36.74 -26.31 -15.46
N ASP A 298 37.95 -26.72 -15.08
CA ASP A 298 38.17 -27.90 -14.25
C ASP A 298 37.88 -27.65 -12.76
N LEU A 299 38.20 -26.45 -12.27
CA LEU A 299 38.07 -26.11 -10.84
C LEU A 299 36.64 -25.69 -10.45
N LEU A 300 35.93 -25.00 -11.35
CA LEU A 300 34.63 -24.40 -11.04
C LEU A 300 33.49 -25.37 -11.38
N ASP A 301 32.62 -25.61 -10.41
CA ASP A 301 31.36 -26.32 -10.66
C ASP A 301 30.37 -25.40 -11.40
N PHE A 302 30.00 -25.79 -12.63
CA PHE A 302 29.05 -25.03 -13.44
C PHE A 302 27.94 -25.86 -14.06
N ASN A 303 26.78 -25.26 -14.33
CA ASN A 303 25.74 -25.89 -15.13
C ASN A 303 26.02 -25.66 -16.62
N GLN A 304 25.98 -24.40 -17.05
CA GLN A 304 26.40 -23.95 -18.36
C GLN A 304 27.27 -22.69 -18.27
N VAL A 305 28.21 -22.56 -19.20
CA VAL A 305 29.15 -21.42 -19.29
C VAL A 305 28.97 -20.72 -20.62
N VAL A 306 28.98 -19.39 -20.59
CA VAL A 306 29.09 -18.55 -21.79
C VAL A 306 30.44 -17.84 -21.77
N ILE A 307 31.19 -17.96 -22.87
CA ILE A 307 32.52 -17.39 -23.05
C ILE A 307 32.47 -16.37 -24.17
N PHE A 308 32.75 -15.10 -23.85
CA PHE A 308 32.73 -14.00 -24.80
C PHE A 308 34.10 -13.70 -25.40
N CYS A 309 34.18 -13.72 -26.73
CA CYS A 309 35.37 -13.36 -27.51
C CYS A 309 35.11 -12.12 -28.37
N SER A 310 36.16 -11.32 -28.58
CA SER A 310 36.08 -10.08 -29.37
C SER A 310 35.95 -10.34 -30.88
N LYS A 311 36.67 -11.35 -31.40
CA LYS A 311 36.77 -11.64 -32.84
C LYS A 311 36.18 -13.01 -33.19
N VAL A 312 35.60 -13.11 -34.39
CA VAL A 312 35.02 -14.35 -34.91
C VAL A 312 36.06 -15.46 -35.02
N ASP A 313 37.23 -15.17 -35.60
CA ASP A 313 38.29 -16.17 -35.80
C ASP A 313 38.80 -16.74 -34.46
N ARG A 314 38.85 -15.89 -33.42
CA ARG A 314 39.22 -16.30 -32.06
C ARG A 314 38.17 -17.19 -31.42
N ALA A 315 36.88 -16.89 -31.60
CA ALA A 315 35.79 -17.71 -31.09
C ALA A 315 35.82 -19.12 -31.71
N VAL A 316 36.09 -19.22 -33.02
CA VAL A 316 36.20 -20.50 -33.74
C VAL A 316 37.40 -21.31 -33.27
N GLU A 317 38.57 -20.67 -33.12
CA GLU A 317 39.75 -21.39 -32.64
C GLU A 317 39.60 -21.82 -31.17
N LEU A 318 39.00 -20.98 -30.32
CA LEU A 318 38.76 -21.34 -28.93
C LEU A 318 37.81 -22.53 -28.79
N ASP A 319 36.73 -22.56 -29.58
CA ASP A 319 35.79 -23.70 -29.64
C ASP A 319 36.48 -24.99 -30.12
N ARG A 320 37.36 -24.87 -31.11
CA ARG A 320 38.18 -26.01 -31.58
C ARG A 320 39.08 -26.54 -30.47
N LEU A 321 39.78 -25.65 -29.75
CA LEU A 321 40.67 -26.02 -28.63
C LEU A 321 39.90 -26.66 -27.46
N LEU A 322 38.75 -26.09 -27.08
CA LEU A 322 37.92 -26.64 -26.02
C LEU A 322 37.44 -28.05 -26.35
N ASN A 323 36.94 -28.29 -27.57
CA ASN A 323 36.53 -29.62 -28.00
C ASN A 323 37.71 -30.62 -28.04
N LEU A 324 38.92 -30.18 -28.41
CA LEU A 324 40.14 -31.03 -28.35
C LEU A 324 40.55 -31.36 -26.91
N CYS A 325 40.29 -30.46 -25.96
CA CYS A 325 40.51 -30.68 -24.53
C CYS A 325 39.36 -31.44 -23.84
N ASN A 326 38.47 -32.09 -24.60
CA ASN A 326 37.28 -32.79 -24.09
C ASN A 326 36.29 -31.90 -23.32
N PHE A 327 36.26 -30.59 -23.61
CA PHE A 327 35.21 -29.68 -23.17
C PHE A 327 34.20 -29.48 -24.32
N PRO A 328 33.02 -30.13 -24.28
CA PRO A 328 32.06 -30.03 -25.37
C PRO A 328 31.49 -28.61 -25.47
N SER A 329 31.92 -27.86 -26.47
CA SER A 329 31.52 -26.48 -26.70
C SER A 329 30.78 -26.30 -28.03
N LEU A 330 29.99 -25.23 -28.09
CA LEU A 330 29.39 -24.70 -29.31
C LEU A 330 29.93 -23.30 -29.55
N VAL A 331 30.18 -22.95 -30.81
CA VAL A 331 30.46 -21.55 -31.19
C VAL A 331 29.28 -20.90 -31.89
N ILE A 332 28.95 -19.66 -31.53
CA ILE A 332 28.02 -18.82 -32.30
C ILE A 332 28.61 -17.44 -32.60
N HIS A 333 28.64 -17.07 -33.88
CA HIS A 333 29.19 -15.81 -34.37
C HIS A 333 28.43 -15.30 -35.61
N SER A 334 28.72 -14.08 -36.05
CA SER A 334 28.01 -13.40 -37.15
C SER A 334 28.17 -14.05 -38.53
N ARG A 335 29.29 -14.75 -38.80
CA ARG A 335 29.51 -15.43 -40.10
C ARG A 335 28.69 -16.72 -40.29
N LEU A 336 28.01 -17.24 -39.26
CA LEU A 336 27.15 -18.42 -39.41
C LEU A 336 25.82 -18.05 -40.08
N LYS A 337 25.25 -18.99 -40.85
CA LYS A 337 23.89 -18.83 -41.40
C LYS A 337 22.87 -18.74 -40.26
N GLN A 338 21.78 -17.99 -40.46
CA GLN A 338 20.77 -17.74 -39.42
C GLN A 338 20.13 -19.05 -38.90
N GLU A 339 19.82 -19.99 -39.79
CA GLU A 339 19.28 -21.30 -39.43
C GLU A 339 20.24 -22.07 -38.51
N GLU A 340 21.54 -22.03 -38.82
CA GLU A 340 22.58 -22.70 -38.04
C GLU A 340 22.76 -22.05 -36.66
N ARG A 341 22.76 -20.70 -36.59
CA ARG A 341 22.79 -19.97 -35.31
C ARG A 341 21.62 -20.34 -34.42
N THR A 342 20.43 -20.42 -35.00
CA THR A 342 19.19 -20.78 -34.30
C THR A 342 19.26 -22.23 -33.82
N ASN A 343 19.78 -23.14 -34.64
CA ASN A 343 19.94 -24.55 -34.28
C ASN A 343 20.94 -24.71 -33.12
N ARG A 344 22.14 -24.13 -33.22
CA ARG A 344 23.15 -24.19 -32.14
C ARG A 344 22.64 -23.55 -30.84
N TYR A 345 21.90 -22.45 -30.94
CA TYR A 345 21.25 -21.84 -29.77
C TYR A 345 20.23 -22.78 -29.14
N LYS A 346 19.39 -23.48 -29.93
CA LYS A 346 18.46 -24.49 -29.43
C LYS A 346 19.19 -25.65 -28.73
N GLN A 347 20.26 -26.16 -29.33
CA GLN A 347 21.08 -27.23 -28.72
C GLN A 347 21.64 -26.81 -27.36
N PHE A 348 22.17 -25.58 -27.28
CA PHE A 348 22.65 -25.02 -26.01
C PHE A 348 21.51 -24.86 -25.00
N LYS A 349 20.36 -24.29 -25.40
CA LYS A 349 19.20 -24.10 -24.52
C LYS A 349 18.60 -25.43 -24.03
N ASN A 350 18.61 -26.46 -24.87
CA ASN A 350 18.16 -27.82 -24.54
C ASN A 350 19.17 -28.61 -23.71
N PHE A 351 20.29 -27.98 -23.30
CA PHE A 351 21.33 -28.59 -22.47
C PHE A 351 22.09 -29.75 -23.15
N GLU A 352 22.13 -29.77 -24.49
CA GLU A 352 22.92 -30.77 -25.24
C GLU A 352 24.43 -30.50 -25.11
N LYS A 353 24.81 -29.22 -24.95
CA LYS A 353 26.18 -28.76 -24.74
C LYS A 353 26.20 -27.75 -23.59
N ARG A 354 27.24 -27.83 -22.76
CA ARG A 354 27.36 -27.01 -21.54
C ARG A 354 28.14 -25.72 -21.75
N ILE A 355 28.97 -25.63 -22.78
CA ILE A 355 29.81 -24.45 -23.03
C ILE A 355 29.41 -23.79 -24.34
N LEU A 356 29.21 -22.48 -24.31
CA LEU A 356 28.94 -21.64 -25.48
C LEU A 356 30.03 -20.57 -25.62
N VAL A 357 30.76 -20.62 -26.72
CA VAL A 357 31.68 -19.55 -27.14
C VAL A 357 30.93 -18.62 -28.08
N ALA A 358 30.88 -17.33 -27.77
CA ALA A 358 30.16 -16.37 -28.59
C ALA A 358 30.87 -15.03 -28.75
N THR A 359 30.58 -14.34 -29.84
CA THR A 359 30.90 -12.91 -30.00
C THR A 359 29.78 -12.04 -29.42
N ASP A 360 29.96 -10.72 -29.42
CA ASP A 360 29.00 -9.74 -28.86
C ASP A 360 27.57 -9.79 -29.40
N LEU A 361 27.38 -10.48 -30.52
CA LEU A 361 26.09 -10.81 -31.09
C LEU A 361 25.15 -11.52 -30.10
N PHE A 362 25.68 -12.23 -29.10
CA PHE A 362 24.92 -12.93 -28.06
C PHE A 362 24.91 -12.22 -26.70
N GLY A 363 25.56 -11.06 -26.57
CA GLY A 363 25.67 -10.34 -25.28
C GLY A 363 24.35 -9.70 -24.82
N ARG A 364 23.45 -9.34 -25.73
CA ARG A 364 22.21 -8.57 -25.46
C ARG A 364 20.95 -9.39 -25.75
N GLY A 365 19.86 -9.14 -25.03
CA GLY A 365 18.55 -9.79 -25.20
C GLY A 365 18.42 -11.30 -24.86
N ILE A 366 19.49 -12.10 -24.88
CA ILE A 366 19.37 -13.57 -24.83
C ILE A 366 19.28 -14.13 -23.41
N ASP A 367 18.16 -14.75 -23.07
CA ASP A 367 17.92 -15.28 -21.72
C ASP A 367 18.13 -16.79 -21.63
N ILE A 368 18.98 -17.25 -20.69
CA ILE A 368 19.32 -18.66 -20.50
C ILE A 368 19.49 -18.93 -19.01
N GLU A 369 18.41 -19.39 -18.37
CA GLU A 369 18.29 -19.59 -16.92
C GLU A 369 19.38 -20.51 -16.32
N ARG A 370 19.87 -21.48 -17.11
CA ARG A 370 20.85 -22.49 -16.67
C ARG A 370 22.30 -22.01 -16.75
N VAL A 371 22.57 -20.79 -17.23
CA VAL A 371 23.91 -20.20 -17.25
C VAL A 371 24.23 -19.64 -15.87
N ASN A 372 25.23 -20.20 -15.22
CA ASN A 372 25.68 -19.75 -13.89
C ASN A 372 27.05 -19.07 -13.93
N ILE A 373 27.85 -19.30 -14.98
CA ILE A 373 29.15 -18.66 -15.16
C ILE A 373 29.22 -17.96 -16.51
N VAL A 374 29.65 -16.70 -16.51
CA VAL A 374 29.99 -15.93 -17.70
C VAL A 374 31.47 -15.58 -17.64
N VAL A 375 32.22 -15.94 -18.70
CA VAL A 375 33.63 -15.62 -18.84
C VAL A 375 33.82 -14.60 -19.95
N ASN A 376 34.30 -13.41 -19.61
CA ASN A 376 34.79 -12.45 -20.59
C ASN A 376 36.23 -12.82 -20.96
N TYR A 377 36.41 -13.67 -21.97
CA TYR A 377 37.74 -14.09 -22.44
C TYR A 377 38.50 -12.92 -23.07
N ASP A 378 37.77 -12.09 -23.83
CA ASP A 378 38.20 -10.77 -24.24
C ASP A 378 37.30 -9.71 -23.59
N PHE A 379 37.92 -8.73 -22.94
CA PHE A 379 37.20 -7.62 -22.33
C PHE A 379 36.55 -6.75 -23.43
N PRO A 380 35.33 -6.22 -23.22
CA PRO A 380 34.71 -5.31 -24.19
C PRO A 380 35.51 -4.00 -24.31
N ASP A 381 35.82 -3.58 -25.54
CA ASP A 381 36.62 -2.39 -25.85
C ASP A 381 35.72 -1.16 -26.17
N GLY A 382 36.21 0.06 -25.91
CA GLY A 382 35.58 1.33 -26.32
C GLY A 382 34.78 2.07 -25.23
N ASP A 383 34.23 3.24 -25.58
CA ASP A 383 33.47 4.11 -24.65
C ASP A 383 32.17 3.46 -24.14
N ASP A 384 31.58 2.56 -24.94
CA ASP A 384 30.39 1.74 -24.61
C ASP A 384 30.74 0.44 -23.85
N GLY A 385 32.02 0.23 -23.49
CA GLY A 385 32.52 -1.04 -22.96
C GLY A 385 31.88 -1.45 -21.63
N SER A 386 31.54 -0.48 -20.77
CA SER A 386 30.85 -0.74 -19.50
C SER A 386 29.44 -1.29 -19.69
N ASP A 387 28.71 -0.75 -20.66
CA ASP A 387 27.34 -1.18 -20.95
C ASP A 387 27.36 -2.57 -21.54
N GLN A 388 28.27 -2.81 -22.51
CA GLN A 388 28.45 -4.13 -23.09
C GLN A 388 28.83 -5.18 -22.04
N TYR A 389 29.72 -4.84 -21.10
CA TYR A 389 30.04 -5.70 -19.96
C TYR A 389 28.78 -6.04 -19.15
N LEU A 390 27.98 -5.04 -18.79
CA LEU A 390 26.75 -5.21 -18.01
C LEU A 390 25.75 -6.17 -18.69
N HIS A 391 25.59 -6.04 -20.01
CA HIS A 391 24.72 -6.94 -20.77
C HIS A 391 25.27 -8.37 -20.85
N ARG A 392 26.60 -8.54 -21.00
CA ARG A 392 27.25 -9.86 -21.03
C ARG A 392 27.10 -10.57 -19.69
N VAL A 393 27.34 -9.89 -18.56
CA VAL A 393 27.36 -10.51 -17.23
C VAL A 393 25.97 -10.66 -16.60
N GLY A 394 24.98 -9.85 -16.99
CA GLY A 394 23.58 -9.95 -16.56
C GLY A 394 22.83 -11.23 -17.03
N ARG A 395 23.59 -12.22 -17.52
CA ARG A 395 23.16 -13.54 -17.99
C ARG A 395 23.39 -14.64 -16.94
N ALA A 396 24.27 -14.42 -15.97
CA ALA A 396 24.49 -15.30 -14.84
C ALA A 396 23.78 -14.77 -13.59
N GLY A 397 23.28 -15.69 -12.74
CA GLY A 397 22.82 -15.36 -11.38
C GLY A 397 21.30 -15.33 -11.15
N ARG A 398 20.48 -15.97 -11.99
CA ARG A 398 19.01 -15.86 -11.86
C ARG A 398 18.29 -16.82 -10.93
N LEU A 399 18.95 -17.83 -10.35
CA LEU A 399 18.41 -18.63 -9.26
C LEU A 399 19.55 -19.21 -8.43
N VAL A 400 20.02 -18.51 -7.39
CA VAL A 400 20.88 -19.14 -6.36
C VAL A 400 20.63 -18.51 -4.98
N ASN A 401 20.21 -19.37 -4.05
CA ASN A 401 20.22 -19.12 -2.61
C ASN A 401 21.66 -19.02 -2.10
N SER A 402 21.99 -17.92 -1.45
CA SER A 402 23.32 -17.65 -0.89
C SER A 402 23.72 -18.63 0.21
N ALA A 403 24.73 -19.46 -0.03
CA ALA A 403 25.51 -20.09 1.01
C ALA A 403 26.93 -20.43 0.53
N THR A 404 27.89 -19.51 0.68
CA THR A 404 29.21 -19.74 1.30
C THR A 404 30.07 -18.46 1.21
N MET A 405 30.44 -17.92 2.37
CA MET A 405 31.48 -16.90 2.52
C MET A 405 32.72 -17.56 3.12
N GLY A 406 33.91 -17.18 2.64
CA GLY A 406 35.16 -17.52 3.28
C GLY A 406 36.40 -16.89 2.65
N ALA A 407 36.86 -15.80 3.27
CA ALA A 407 38.23 -15.29 3.34
C ALA A 407 38.90 -14.72 2.06
N TRP A 408 39.38 -13.47 2.15
CA TRP A 408 40.79 -13.08 2.28
C TRP A 408 40.92 -11.58 1.97
N ARG A 409 41.24 -10.78 3.00
CA ARG A 409 41.84 -9.45 2.87
C ARG A 409 43.34 -9.62 3.07
N LEU A 410 44.16 -9.12 2.17
CA LEU A 410 45.35 -8.31 2.47
C LEU A 410 46.06 -7.94 1.16
N LEU A 411 46.29 -6.65 0.93
CA LEU A 411 47.56 -6.05 0.52
C LEU A 411 47.32 -4.61 0.01
N ASP A 412 47.66 -3.65 0.87
CA ASP A 412 47.79 -2.23 0.57
C ASP A 412 49.27 -1.95 0.29
N LEU A 413 49.59 -1.28 -0.83
CA LEU A 413 50.96 -0.83 -1.16
C LEU A 413 50.89 0.41 -2.06
N TYR A 414 51.23 1.58 -1.51
CA TYR A 414 51.61 2.77 -2.29
C TYR A 414 52.97 3.30 -1.84
N PRO A 415 53.91 3.60 -2.77
CA PRO A 415 55.22 4.18 -2.45
C PRO A 415 55.21 5.73 -2.48
N LYS A 416 56.07 6.34 -1.65
CA LYS A 416 56.31 7.80 -1.55
C LYS A 416 57.16 8.33 -2.71
N ILE A 417 56.90 9.57 -3.11
CA ILE A 417 57.71 10.36 -4.07
C ILE A 417 58.46 11.46 -3.27
N PRO A 418 59.74 11.76 -3.61
CA PRO A 418 60.57 12.68 -2.83
C PRO A 418 60.34 14.16 -3.16
N THR A 419 60.70 14.96 -2.15
CA THR A 419 60.69 16.42 -2.09
C THR A 419 61.84 17.05 -2.85
N ASP A 420 61.56 18.08 -3.64
CA ASP A 420 62.38 19.29 -3.65
C ASP A 420 61.66 20.49 -4.27
N LEU A 421 62.00 21.66 -3.72
CA LEU A 421 61.82 23.04 -4.19
C LEU A 421 60.96 23.93 -3.29
N SER A 422 61.60 24.49 -2.26
CA SER A 422 61.19 25.75 -1.62
C SER A 422 62.26 26.81 -1.84
N GLN A 423 62.11 27.65 -2.87
CA GLN A 423 62.60 29.02 -2.84
C GLN A 423 61.39 29.94 -2.85
N SER A 424 61.21 30.73 -1.78
CA SER A 424 60.09 31.63 -1.63
C SER A 424 60.25 32.84 -2.56
N THR A 425 59.25 33.08 -3.40
CA THR A 425 59.08 34.34 -4.13
C THR A 425 57.97 35.15 -3.46
N ALA A 426 58.07 36.49 -3.49
CA ALA A 426 57.05 37.37 -2.89
C ALA A 426 55.65 37.16 -3.48
N VAL A 427 55.56 36.72 -4.74
CA VAL A 427 54.31 36.35 -5.42
C VAL A 427 53.69 35.08 -4.81
N GLY A 428 54.51 34.05 -4.51
CA GLY A 428 54.07 32.84 -3.82
C GLY A 428 53.56 33.10 -2.39
N GLY A 429 54.07 34.15 -1.72
CA GLY A 429 53.58 34.60 -0.42
C GLY A 429 52.12 35.10 -0.46
N TRP A 430 51.77 35.90 -1.48
CA TRP A 430 50.40 36.39 -1.67
C TRP A 430 49.41 35.28 -2.04
N PHE A 431 49.83 34.34 -2.90
CA PHE A 431 48.99 33.18 -3.21
C PHE A 431 48.79 32.27 -1.99
N SER A 432 49.80 32.12 -1.13
CA SER A 432 49.68 31.32 0.09
C SER A 432 48.67 31.89 1.09
N THR A 433 48.63 33.22 1.27
CA THR A 433 47.65 33.87 2.16
C THR A 433 46.22 33.78 1.60
N LEU A 434 46.05 33.97 0.29
CA LEU A 434 44.76 33.79 -0.39
C LEU A 434 44.25 32.34 -0.27
N THR A 435 45.14 31.36 -0.43
CA THR A 435 44.84 29.93 -0.26
C THR A 435 44.36 29.64 1.16
N GLY A 436 45.02 30.21 2.18
CA GLY A 436 44.61 30.07 3.57
C GLY A 436 43.18 30.56 3.85
N VAL A 437 42.79 31.69 3.25
CA VAL A 437 41.43 32.25 3.38
C VAL A 437 40.39 31.35 2.70
N ILE A 438 40.67 30.87 1.49
CA ILE A 438 39.77 29.96 0.76
C ILE A 438 39.60 28.64 1.50
N MET A 439 40.69 28.06 2.03
CA MET A 439 40.64 26.83 2.83
C MET A 439 39.82 27.03 4.11
N LEU A 440 39.96 28.17 4.79
CA LEU A 440 39.17 28.49 5.99
C LEU A 440 37.67 28.58 5.69
N LEU A 441 37.30 29.22 4.58
CA LEU A 441 35.90 29.36 4.17
C LEU A 441 35.29 28.00 3.82
N LEU A 442 35.96 27.21 2.99
CA LEU A 442 35.50 25.87 2.62
C LEU A 442 35.39 24.94 3.83
N PHE A 443 36.33 25.05 4.78
CA PHE A 443 36.26 24.32 6.04
C PHE A 443 35.04 24.71 6.89
N GLN A 444 34.72 26.00 6.99
CA GLN A 444 33.54 26.46 7.74
C GLN A 444 32.22 25.97 7.12
N VAL A 445 32.13 25.98 5.78
CA VAL A 445 30.96 25.45 5.07
C VAL A 445 30.82 23.94 5.29
N GLU A 446 31.91 23.18 5.19
CA GLU A 446 31.87 21.73 5.41
C GLU A 446 31.59 21.38 6.87
N LEU A 447 32.09 22.16 7.84
CA LEU A 447 31.79 22.00 9.26
C LEU A 447 30.29 22.23 9.55
N PHE A 448 29.68 23.25 8.94
CA PHE A 448 28.25 23.51 9.07
C PHE A 448 27.41 22.40 8.41
N SER A 449 27.83 21.94 7.23
CA SER A 449 27.24 20.81 6.51
C SER A 449 27.32 19.51 7.31
N PHE A 450 28.45 19.25 7.98
CA PHE A 450 28.64 18.07 8.84
C PHE A 450 27.80 18.12 10.12
N MET A 451 27.64 19.29 10.73
CA MET A 451 26.77 19.48 11.90
C MET A 451 25.28 19.34 11.56
N SER A 452 24.92 19.53 10.30
CA SER A 452 23.56 19.32 9.79
C SER A 452 23.33 17.83 9.52
N ALA A 453 22.40 17.21 10.24
CA ALA A 453 21.98 15.84 9.95
C ALA A 453 20.80 15.87 8.99
N PRO A 454 20.97 15.54 7.68
CA PRO A 454 19.85 15.46 6.77
C PRO A 454 18.87 14.38 7.24
N ILE A 455 17.59 14.65 7.00
CA ILE A 455 16.51 13.70 7.26
C ILE A 455 16.19 13.05 5.92
N GLU A 456 16.32 11.74 5.86
CA GLU A 456 15.92 10.95 4.71
C GLU A 456 14.63 10.22 5.04
N SER A 457 13.70 10.23 4.08
CA SER A 457 12.46 9.46 4.14
C SER A 457 12.48 8.44 3.02
N GLN A 458 12.22 7.19 3.36
CA GLN A 458 12.08 6.09 2.40
C GLN A 458 10.78 5.34 2.68
N VAL A 459 10.13 4.86 1.63
CA VAL A 459 8.91 4.03 1.78
C VAL A 459 9.36 2.59 1.94
N VAL A 460 8.98 1.94 3.03
CA VAL A 460 9.31 0.55 3.35
C VAL A 460 8.05 -0.23 3.67
N VAL A 461 8.05 -1.52 3.38
CA VAL A 461 6.96 -2.40 3.81
C VAL A 461 6.86 -2.36 5.34
N ASP A 462 5.64 -2.23 5.83
CA ASP A 462 5.37 -2.10 7.25
C ASP A 462 5.67 -3.42 7.99
N ASN A 463 6.77 -3.45 8.74
CA ASN A 463 7.27 -4.63 9.44
C ASN A 463 6.86 -4.67 10.93
N VAL A 464 5.88 -3.87 11.35
CA VAL A 464 5.44 -3.84 12.76
C VAL A 464 4.75 -5.16 13.12
N LEU A 465 5.25 -5.84 14.15
CA LEU A 465 4.76 -7.14 14.64
C LEU A 465 3.52 -7.05 15.52
N GLU A 466 3.08 -5.83 15.87
CA GLU A 466 1.88 -5.62 16.69
C GLU A 466 0.63 -5.99 15.89
N THR A 467 -0.12 -6.95 16.42
CA THR A 467 -1.38 -7.45 15.82
C THR A 467 -2.57 -6.54 16.11
N LYS A 468 -2.45 -5.70 17.14
CA LYS A 468 -3.48 -4.74 17.56
C LYS A 468 -3.05 -3.32 17.27
N LEU A 469 -4.01 -2.49 16.87
CA LEU A 469 -3.86 -1.07 16.62
C LEU A 469 -4.74 -0.29 17.61
N GLN A 470 -4.17 0.76 18.20
CA GLN A 470 -4.93 1.65 19.08
C GLN A 470 -5.57 2.77 18.26
N ILE A 471 -6.86 3.02 18.44
CA ILE A 471 -7.58 4.18 17.92
C ILE A 471 -7.85 5.12 19.09
N ASN A 472 -7.31 6.34 19.05
CA ASN A 472 -7.61 7.39 20.03
C ASN A 472 -8.62 8.35 19.44
N PHE A 473 -9.64 8.68 20.21
CA PHE A 473 -10.69 9.58 19.75
C PHE A 473 -11.18 10.48 20.87
N ASN A 474 -11.61 11.67 20.45
CA ASN A 474 -12.24 12.67 21.28
C ASN A 474 -13.24 13.42 20.40
N MET A 475 -14.52 13.15 20.60
CA MET A 475 -15.60 13.63 19.73
C MET A 475 -16.78 14.10 20.57
N SER A 476 -17.47 15.14 20.09
CA SER A 476 -18.64 15.72 20.76
C SER A 476 -19.87 15.65 19.87
N PHE A 477 -20.92 15.02 20.37
CA PHE A 477 -22.23 14.90 19.74
C PHE A 477 -23.22 15.80 20.48
N LEU A 478 -23.64 16.90 19.85
CA LEU A 478 -24.44 17.91 20.54
C LEU A 478 -25.90 17.49 20.72
N ASP A 479 -26.39 16.56 19.89
CA ASP A 479 -27.79 16.15 19.84
C ASP A 479 -28.04 14.69 20.26
N LEU A 480 -27.01 13.99 20.78
CA LEU A 480 -27.11 12.62 21.26
C LEU A 480 -26.71 12.52 22.75
N PRO A 481 -27.63 12.12 23.65
CA PRO A 481 -27.32 11.92 25.07
C PRO A 481 -26.34 10.76 25.31
N CYS A 482 -25.50 10.89 26.36
CA CYS A 482 -24.49 9.88 26.68
C CYS A 482 -25.05 8.50 27.03
N GLU A 483 -26.29 8.44 27.53
CA GLU A 483 -26.98 7.19 27.86
C GLU A 483 -27.30 6.35 26.63
N TYR A 484 -27.45 7.00 25.47
CA TYR A 484 -27.90 6.42 24.21
C TYR A 484 -26.79 6.30 23.16
N LEU A 485 -25.60 6.81 23.45
CA LEU A 485 -24.47 6.74 22.55
C LEU A 485 -23.77 5.38 22.70
N SER A 486 -23.66 4.60 21.63
CA SER A 486 -22.77 3.43 21.59
C SER A 486 -21.53 3.73 20.76
N VAL A 487 -20.44 3.04 21.11
CA VAL A 487 -19.18 3.13 20.37
C VAL A 487 -18.75 1.71 20.06
N ASP A 488 -18.64 1.42 18.77
CA ASP A 488 -18.37 0.08 18.29
C ASP A 488 -17.28 0.11 17.20
N ALA A 489 -16.53 -0.98 17.13
CA ALA A 489 -15.51 -1.18 16.10
C ALA A 489 -15.67 -2.59 15.51
N LEU A 490 -15.62 -2.67 14.19
CA LEU A 490 -15.82 -3.86 13.38
C LEU A 490 -14.66 -4.02 12.40
N ASP A 491 -14.18 -5.24 12.21
CA ASP A 491 -13.29 -5.59 11.09
C ASP A 491 -14.11 -5.69 9.78
N VAL A 492 -13.47 -5.65 8.59
CA VAL A 492 -14.18 -5.75 7.28
C VAL A 492 -15.13 -6.94 7.18
N LEU A 493 -14.83 -8.05 7.85
CA LEU A 493 -15.64 -9.27 7.84
C LEU A 493 -16.85 -9.21 8.80
N GLY A 494 -17.01 -8.14 9.58
CA GLY A 494 -18.14 -7.93 10.50
C GLY A 494 -18.20 -8.86 11.72
N SER A 495 -17.22 -9.73 11.89
CA SER A 495 -17.25 -10.86 12.84
C SER A 495 -16.78 -10.53 14.26
N ASN A 496 -16.02 -9.46 14.46
CA ASN A 496 -15.52 -9.04 15.78
C ASN A 496 -16.20 -7.75 16.25
N ARG A 497 -17.34 -7.84 16.96
CA ARG A 497 -17.87 -6.72 17.73
C ARG A 497 -17.11 -6.62 19.05
N VAL A 498 -16.21 -5.66 19.16
CA VAL A 498 -15.58 -5.37 20.45
C VAL A 498 -16.60 -4.59 21.28
N ASN A 499 -17.32 -5.26 22.17
CA ASN A 499 -18.36 -4.66 23.00
C ASN A 499 -17.74 -3.73 24.06
N ILE A 500 -17.57 -2.45 23.74
CA ILE A 500 -16.75 -1.50 24.53
C ILE A 500 -17.63 -0.48 25.24
N THR A 501 -18.01 -0.76 26.48
CA THR A 501 -18.54 0.31 27.36
C THR A 501 -17.99 0.30 28.79
N GLY A 502 -16.97 -0.49 29.11
CA GLY A 502 -16.59 -0.70 30.52
C GLY A 502 -15.44 0.12 31.12
N LYS A 503 -14.33 0.36 30.39
CA LYS A 503 -13.07 0.83 31.03
C LYS A 503 -12.25 1.86 30.26
N GLU A 504 -12.21 1.81 28.93
CA GLU A 504 -11.27 2.64 28.12
C GLU A 504 -11.94 3.86 27.46
N VAL A 505 -13.27 3.85 27.37
CA VAL A 505 -14.09 4.93 26.82
C VAL A 505 -14.80 5.67 27.94
N GLN A 506 -14.63 6.99 27.98
CA GLN A 506 -15.26 7.92 28.91
C GLN A 506 -16.27 8.77 28.17
N LYS A 507 -17.44 8.94 28.78
CA LYS A 507 -18.53 9.78 28.30
C LYS A 507 -18.72 10.95 29.26
N TRP A 508 -18.87 12.15 28.71
CA TRP A 508 -19.07 13.39 29.46
C TRP A 508 -20.34 14.08 28.94
N HIS A 509 -21.24 14.45 29.85
CA HIS A 509 -22.37 15.27 29.49
C HIS A 509 -21.91 16.67 29.10
N LEU A 510 -22.43 17.16 27.97
CA LEU A 510 -22.26 18.51 27.47
C LEU A 510 -23.51 19.33 27.79
N ASP A 511 -23.34 20.62 28.04
CA ASP A 511 -24.45 21.56 28.03
C ASP A 511 -24.79 22.01 26.58
N PRO A 512 -25.89 22.77 26.35
CA PRO A 512 -26.24 23.28 25.02
C PRO A 512 -25.19 24.20 24.40
N GLN A 513 -24.31 24.78 25.22
CA GLN A 513 -23.21 25.62 24.80
C GLN A 513 -21.95 24.79 24.47
N GLY A 514 -22.00 23.46 24.60
CA GLY A 514 -20.90 22.54 24.34
C GLY A 514 -19.82 22.52 25.44
N VAL A 515 -20.12 23.06 26.62
CA VAL A 515 -19.22 23.07 27.78
C VAL A 515 -19.43 21.79 28.60
N LYS A 516 -18.32 21.18 29.03
CA LYS A 516 -18.33 19.98 29.88
C LYS A 516 -18.98 20.28 31.23
N GLN A 517 -20.01 19.51 31.58
CA GLN A 517 -20.48 19.47 32.96
C GLN A 517 -19.71 18.39 33.75
N ALA A 518 -19.41 18.69 35.02
CA ALA A 518 -18.68 17.77 35.88
C ALA A 518 -19.53 16.53 36.22
N PHE A 519 -19.27 15.42 35.55
CA PHE A 519 -19.87 14.12 35.90
C PHE A 519 -19.06 13.48 37.04
N HIS A 520 -19.70 13.23 38.18
CA HIS A 520 -19.08 12.59 39.35
C HIS A 520 -19.46 11.10 39.49
N GLY A 521 -19.65 10.41 38.36
CA GLY A 521 -19.80 8.97 38.29
C GLY A 521 -18.70 8.35 37.42
N ARG A 522 -18.05 7.28 37.85
CA ARG A 522 -17.39 6.38 36.90
C ARG A 522 -18.49 5.56 36.21
N ASN A 523 -18.31 5.16 34.95
CA ASN A 523 -19.13 4.15 34.22
C ASN A 523 -19.33 2.80 34.94
N ARG A 524 -18.90 2.68 36.20
CA ARG A 524 -18.95 1.49 37.04
C ARG A 524 -20.28 1.27 37.76
N GLN A 525 -21.27 2.16 37.62
CA GLN A 525 -22.55 2.08 38.35
C GLN A 525 -23.79 2.28 37.46
N GLN A 526 -23.69 2.03 36.15
CA GLN A 526 -24.89 1.84 35.35
C GLN A 526 -25.42 0.43 35.68
N ARG A 527 -26.31 0.34 36.67
CA ARG A 527 -27.09 -0.89 36.91
C ARG A 527 -28.00 -1.06 35.71
N ASP A 528 -28.02 -2.23 35.10
CA ASP A 528 -28.97 -2.53 34.03
C ASP A 528 -30.38 -2.38 34.61
N ILE A 529 -31.17 -1.49 34.00
CA ILE A 529 -32.56 -1.21 34.38
C ILE A 529 -33.38 -2.48 34.15
N VAL A 530 -34.20 -2.88 35.11
CA VAL A 530 -35.15 -3.99 34.93
C VAL A 530 -36.21 -3.54 33.92
N GLN A 531 -36.23 -4.19 32.75
CA GLN A 531 -36.98 -3.72 31.59
C GLN A 531 -38.47 -4.07 31.59
N PHE A 532 -38.84 -5.14 32.31
CA PHE A 532 -40.20 -5.65 32.38
C PHE A 532 -40.36 -6.45 33.67
N ASP A 533 -41.60 -6.54 34.14
CA ASP A 533 -41.96 -7.29 35.33
C ASP A 533 -42.21 -8.75 34.96
N GLU A 534 -41.34 -9.67 35.40
CA GLU A 534 -41.50 -11.11 35.14
C GLU A 534 -42.78 -11.69 35.79
N GLY A 535 -43.40 -10.95 36.72
CA GLY A 535 -44.66 -11.34 37.36
C GLY A 535 -45.92 -11.09 36.53
N VAL A 536 -45.84 -10.30 35.45
CA VAL A 536 -46.99 -9.95 34.60
C VAL A 536 -47.00 -10.86 33.37
N VAL A 537 -47.75 -11.97 33.44
CA VAL A 537 -47.81 -13.03 32.40
C VAL A 537 -49.12 -13.00 31.60
N ALA A 538 -50.09 -12.16 31.99
CA ALA A 538 -51.38 -12.03 31.32
C ALA A 538 -51.23 -11.42 29.92
N SER A 539 -52.03 -11.89 28.96
CA SER A 539 -52.04 -11.28 27.62
C SER A 539 -52.85 -9.98 27.65
N LEU A 540 -52.50 -9.04 26.76
CA LEU A 540 -53.23 -7.77 26.56
C LEU A 540 -54.75 -7.93 26.38
N GLN A 541 -55.20 -9.09 25.88
CA GLN A 541 -56.63 -9.37 25.72
C GLN A 541 -57.31 -9.76 27.03
N ASP A 542 -56.58 -10.42 27.94
CA ASP A 542 -57.08 -10.85 29.25
C ASP A 542 -57.16 -9.66 30.23
N LEU A 543 -56.21 -8.72 30.13
CA LEU A 543 -56.19 -7.46 30.91
C LEU A 543 -57.23 -6.44 30.42
N HIS A 544 -57.89 -6.70 29.29
CA HIS A 544 -58.93 -5.80 28.76
C HIS A 544 -60.36 -6.17 29.20
N GLU A 545 -60.54 -7.26 29.97
CA GLU A 545 -61.87 -7.74 30.38
C GLU A 545 -62.47 -7.00 31.59
N ASP A 546 -61.65 -6.33 32.40
CA ASP A 546 -62.03 -5.66 33.65
C ASP A 546 -62.47 -4.19 33.47
N GLY A 547 -62.21 -3.59 32.30
CA GLY A 547 -62.69 -2.28 31.88
C GLY A 547 -61.84 -1.09 32.33
N VAL A 548 -60.70 -1.31 33.00
CA VAL A 548 -59.78 -0.25 33.45
C VAL A 548 -58.49 -0.30 32.63
N HIS A 549 -58.28 0.68 31.76
CA HIS A 549 -57.15 0.67 30.81
C HIS A 549 -56.42 1.99 30.76
N ALA A 550 -55.16 1.94 30.32
CA ALA A 550 -54.40 3.14 30.00
C ALA A 550 -55.11 3.91 28.87
N ALA A 551 -55.37 5.21 29.10
CA ALA A 551 -56.14 6.02 28.16
C ALA A 551 -55.36 6.27 26.86
N VAL A 552 -56.01 6.11 25.70
CA VAL A 552 -55.39 6.41 24.40
C VAL A 552 -55.53 7.91 24.12
N LEU A 553 -54.39 8.59 24.08
CA LEU A 553 -54.29 10.03 23.86
C LEU A 553 -53.91 10.33 22.40
N THR A 554 -54.60 11.28 21.82
CA THR A 554 -54.52 11.77 20.43
C THR A 554 -54.35 13.29 20.43
N GLU A 555 -53.93 13.88 19.32
CA GLU A 555 -53.73 15.33 19.22
C GLU A 555 -54.97 16.16 19.62
N GLU A 556 -56.18 15.62 19.42
CA GLU A 556 -57.46 16.31 19.70
C GLU A 556 -57.88 16.24 21.19
N ASN A 557 -57.57 15.14 21.88
CA ASN A 557 -58.01 14.91 23.26
C ASN A 557 -56.91 15.13 24.31
N PHE A 558 -55.65 15.30 23.89
CA PHE A 558 -54.51 15.37 24.80
C PHE A 558 -54.62 16.52 25.80
N ASP A 559 -54.99 17.72 25.31
CA ASP A 559 -55.07 18.92 26.15
C ASP A 559 -56.27 18.90 27.08
N THR A 560 -57.43 18.43 26.59
CA THR A 560 -58.62 18.27 27.41
C THR A 560 -58.39 17.23 28.51
N TRP A 561 -57.70 16.14 28.19
CA TRP A 561 -57.37 15.09 29.16
C TRP A 561 -56.46 15.58 30.29
N LEU A 562 -55.42 16.34 29.94
CA LEU A 562 -54.49 16.91 30.92
C LEU A 562 -55.16 17.95 31.84
N LEU A 563 -56.18 18.67 31.37
CA LEU A 563 -56.94 19.60 32.21
C LEU A 563 -57.93 18.91 33.15
N GLU A 564 -58.38 17.71 32.81
CA GLU A 564 -59.31 16.91 33.62
C GLU A 564 -58.62 16.15 34.76
N HIS A 565 -57.30 15.91 34.65
CA HIS A 565 -56.55 15.08 35.59
C HIS A 565 -55.30 15.78 36.14
N ASP A 566 -55.19 15.83 37.48
CA ASP A 566 -54.08 16.49 38.18
C ASP A 566 -52.71 15.92 37.78
N PHE A 567 -52.57 14.58 37.69
CA PHE A 567 -51.33 13.94 37.25
C PHE A 567 -51.59 12.89 36.18
N THR A 568 -50.95 13.03 35.01
CA THR A 568 -51.05 12.03 33.93
C THR A 568 -49.65 11.50 33.57
N PHE A 569 -49.46 10.19 33.71
CA PHE A 569 -48.24 9.49 33.28
C PHE A 569 -48.42 8.95 31.87
N VAL A 570 -47.74 9.56 30.90
CA VAL A 570 -47.91 9.28 29.47
C VAL A 570 -46.74 8.46 28.92
N ALA A 571 -47.07 7.35 28.28
CA ALA A 571 -46.13 6.54 27.52
C ALA A 571 -46.23 6.82 26.01
N PHE A 572 -45.18 7.39 25.44
CA PHE A 572 -45.04 7.59 24.01
C PHE A 572 -44.43 6.33 23.38
N HIS A 573 -45.14 5.69 22.47
CA HIS A 573 -44.78 4.40 21.91
C HIS A 573 -44.96 4.32 20.38
N ALA A 574 -44.44 3.26 19.79
CA ALA A 574 -44.65 2.91 18.39
C ALA A 574 -45.03 1.41 18.27
N PRO A 575 -46.01 1.01 17.43
CA PRO A 575 -46.47 -0.37 17.34
C PRO A 575 -45.40 -1.37 16.90
N TRP A 576 -44.45 -0.96 16.06
CA TRP A 576 -43.33 -1.78 15.61
C TRP A 576 -42.19 -1.90 16.64
N CYS A 577 -42.23 -1.12 17.74
CA CYS A 577 -41.18 -1.15 18.75
C CYS A 577 -41.36 -2.33 19.71
N GLY A 578 -40.43 -3.30 19.67
CA GLY A 578 -40.47 -4.47 20.55
C GLY A 578 -40.39 -4.13 22.06
N TRP A 579 -39.69 -3.06 22.45
CA TRP A 579 -39.66 -2.62 23.85
C TRP A 579 -40.98 -2.00 24.29
N CYS A 580 -41.70 -1.33 23.38
CA CYS A 580 -43.04 -0.83 23.65
C CYS A 580 -44.02 -1.99 23.87
N GLN A 581 -44.02 -2.97 22.96
CA GLN A 581 -44.89 -4.15 23.05
C GLN A 581 -44.73 -4.89 24.39
N ARG A 582 -43.48 -5.00 24.88
CA ARG A 582 -43.19 -5.61 26.19
C ARG A 582 -43.59 -4.76 27.40
N LEU A 583 -43.69 -3.44 27.23
CA LEU A 583 -44.06 -2.51 28.31
C LEU A 583 -45.57 -2.38 28.49
N MET A 584 -46.36 -2.56 27.42
CA MET A 584 -47.81 -2.34 27.43
C MET A 584 -48.54 -3.09 28.58
N PRO A 585 -48.30 -4.40 28.83
CA PRO A 585 -49.00 -5.10 29.91
C PRO A 585 -48.70 -4.51 31.30
N THR A 586 -47.47 -4.05 31.53
CA THR A 586 -47.09 -3.39 32.79
C THR A 586 -47.81 -2.05 32.98
N LEU A 587 -48.09 -1.32 31.90
CA LEU A 587 -48.79 -0.03 31.95
C LEU A 587 -50.29 -0.20 32.23
N GLU A 588 -50.90 -1.29 31.72
CA GLU A 588 -52.29 -1.64 32.01
C GLU A 588 -52.48 -2.01 33.48
N VAL A 589 -51.68 -2.94 34.00
CA VAL A 589 -51.70 -3.29 35.42
C VAL A 589 -51.39 -2.08 36.30
N LEU A 590 -50.52 -1.17 35.85
CA LEU A 590 -50.26 0.09 36.57
C LEU A 590 -51.51 1.00 36.61
N ALA A 591 -52.29 1.06 35.53
CA ALA A 591 -53.52 1.87 35.48
C ALA A 591 -54.54 1.38 36.52
N GLU A 592 -54.76 0.06 36.60
CA GLU A 592 -55.60 -0.58 37.62
C GLU A 592 -55.15 -0.22 39.05
N VAL A 593 -53.85 -0.43 39.34
CA VAL A 593 -53.28 -0.15 40.67
C VAL A 593 -53.42 1.32 41.07
N LEU A 594 -53.31 2.24 40.11
CA LEU A 594 -53.42 3.68 40.37
C LEU A 594 -54.87 4.12 40.56
N GLU A 595 -55.82 3.53 39.84
CA GLU A 595 -57.25 3.78 40.04
C GLU A 595 -57.71 3.33 41.44
N GLU A 596 -57.28 2.14 41.88
CA GLU A 596 -57.54 1.64 43.24
C GLU A 596 -56.97 2.56 44.33
N SER A 597 -55.87 3.25 44.05
CA SER A 597 -55.20 4.11 45.02
C SER A 597 -55.94 5.42 45.33
N GLN A 598 -56.90 5.83 44.48
CA GLN A 598 -57.67 7.08 44.57
C GLN A 598 -56.84 8.37 44.72
N ARG A 599 -55.62 8.41 44.17
CA ARG A 599 -54.70 9.57 44.27
C ARG A 599 -54.76 10.54 43.10
N GLY A 600 -55.72 10.38 42.18
CA GLY A 600 -55.90 11.26 41.02
C GLY A 600 -54.76 11.18 39.98
N ILE A 601 -54.07 10.03 39.90
CA ILE A 601 -53.00 9.79 38.92
C ILE A 601 -53.54 8.86 37.84
N THR A 602 -53.46 9.27 36.58
CA THR A 602 -53.89 8.45 35.43
C THR A 602 -52.73 8.06 34.54
N VAL A 603 -52.90 6.99 33.77
CA VAL A 603 -51.92 6.50 32.78
C VAL A 603 -52.49 6.72 31.38
N GLY A 604 -51.67 7.30 30.50
CA GLY A 604 -52.01 7.53 29.11
C GLY A 604 -50.98 6.91 28.16
N THR A 605 -51.41 6.59 26.95
CA THR A 605 -50.55 6.09 25.87
C THR A 605 -50.73 6.95 24.62
N VAL A 606 -49.63 7.21 23.91
CA VAL A 606 -49.62 7.96 22.65
C VAL A 606 -48.89 7.14 21.61
N ASP A 607 -49.59 6.80 20.52
CA ASP A 607 -48.98 6.19 19.35
C ASP A 607 -48.36 7.27 18.44
N CYS A 608 -47.03 7.32 18.44
CA CYS A 608 -46.27 8.30 17.67
C CYS A 608 -46.19 7.99 16.17
N THR A 609 -46.63 6.82 15.71
CA THR A 609 -46.73 6.52 14.28
C THR A 609 -47.94 7.20 13.64
N THR A 610 -49.04 7.30 14.39
CA THR A 610 -50.27 7.98 13.96
C THR A 610 -50.27 9.46 14.37
N GLN A 611 -49.75 9.80 15.54
CA GLN A 611 -49.74 11.16 16.12
C GLN A 611 -48.37 11.86 15.97
N GLN A 612 -47.85 11.92 14.74
CA GLN A 612 -46.49 12.45 14.48
C GLN A 612 -46.29 13.91 14.91
N ASN A 613 -47.28 14.79 14.74
CA ASN A 613 -47.15 16.20 15.16
C ASN A 613 -46.93 16.31 16.69
N LEU A 614 -47.64 15.50 17.47
CA LEU A 614 -47.53 15.48 18.92
C LEU A 614 -46.15 15.01 19.37
N CYS A 615 -45.62 13.95 18.75
CA CYS A 615 -44.34 13.34 19.10
C CYS A 615 -43.09 13.97 18.45
N THR A 616 -43.24 14.77 17.39
CA THR A 616 -42.10 15.41 16.71
C THR A 616 -42.03 16.90 16.99
N LYS A 617 -43.16 17.63 16.98
CA LYS A 617 -43.17 19.10 17.13
C LYS A 617 -43.40 19.56 18.56
N ARG A 618 -44.33 18.92 19.29
CA ARG A 618 -44.74 19.36 20.63
C ARG A 618 -43.90 18.71 21.73
N PHE A 619 -43.76 17.40 21.69
CA PHE A 619 -42.95 16.62 22.63
C PHE A 619 -41.95 15.79 21.83
N PRO A 620 -40.72 16.26 21.59
CA PRO A 620 -39.77 15.57 20.71
C PRO A 620 -39.33 14.22 21.30
N VAL A 621 -39.94 13.13 20.80
CA VAL A 621 -39.63 11.74 21.16
C VAL A 621 -38.64 11.19 20.12
N ARG A 622 -37.48 10.71 20.59
CA ARG A 622 -36.40 10.16 19.73
C ARG A 622 -36.26 8.65 19.83
N ALA A 623 -36.73 8.09 20.93
CA ALA A 623 -36.59 6.69 21.26
C ALA A 623 -37.87 6.18 21.92
N PHE A 624 -38.23 4.95 21.62
CA PHE A 624 -39.46 4.33 22.11
C PHE A 624 -39.12 3.17 23.06
N PRO A 625 -39.81 3.01 24.20
CA PRO A 625 -40.84 3.90 24.74
C PRO A 625 -40.24 5.09 25.51
N THR A 626 -40.82 6.29 25.37
CA THR A 626 -40.47 7.47 26.20
C THR A 626 -41.59 7.73 27.22
N LEU A 627 -41.23 7.84 28.50
CA LEU A 627 -42.19 7.96 29.60
C LEU A 627 -42.12 9.36 30.24
N LYS A 628 -43.23 10.08 30.23
CA LYS A 628 -43.33 11.47 30.70
C LYS A 628 -44.43 11.61 31.73
N LEU A 629 -44.20 12.41 32.77
CA LEU A 629 -45.22 12.74 33.77
C LEU A 629 -45.67 14.19 33.57
N PHE A 630 -46.97 14.40 33.52
CA PHE A 630 -47.60 15.71 33.44
C PHE A 630 -48.30 16.01 34.76
N ASN A 631 -48.22 17.27 35.18
CA ASN A 631 -49.05 17.83 36.23
C ASN A 631 -49.91 18.91 35.57
N GLU A 632 -51.20 18.62 35.39
CA GLU A 632 -52.09 19.37 34.50
C GLU A 632 -51.43 19.56 33.11
N GLU A 633 -51.33 20.79 32.60
CA GLU A 633 -50.66 21.11 31.32
C GLU A 633 -49.11 21.10 31.42
N LYS A 634 -48.54 21.02 32.62
CA LYS A 634 -47.09 21.19 32.83
C LYS A 634 -46.37 19.84 32.82
N LEU A 635 -45.51 19.64 31.82
CA LEU A 635 -44.56 18.53 31.80
C LEU A 635 -43.58 18.61 32.98
N LEU A 636 -43.59 17.59 33.83
CA LEU A 636 -42.62 17.41 34.91
C LEU A 636 -41.36 16.74 34.36
N LYS A 637 -40.25 17.47 34.37
CA LYS A 637 -38.92 16.97 34.00
C LYS A 637 -38.12 16.54 35.24
N PRO A 638 -37.17 15.60 35.12
CA PRO A 638 -36.77 14.85 33.92
C PRO A 638 -37.79 13.78 33.53
N ASP A 639 -37.68 13.27 32.30
CA ASP A 639 -38.39 12.07 31.86
C ASP A 639 -38.03 10.86 32.75
N TYR A 640 -38.92 9.88 32.84
CA TYR A 640 -38.70 8.73 33.71
C TYR A 640 -37.67 7.75 33.12
N SER A 641 -36.61 7.45 33.88
CA SER A 641 -35.50 6.56 33.48
C SER A 641 -35.24 5.41 34.47
N GLY A 642 -36.18 5.11 35.37
CA GLY A 642 -36.07 4.05 36.37
C GLY A 642 -36.48 2.66 35.86
N ASP A 643 -36.56 1.70 36.80
CA ASP A 643 -37.03 0.33 36.54
C ASP A 643 -38.47 0.31 36.02
N ARG A 644 -38.75 -0.51 35.02
CA ARG A 644 -40.06 -0.57 34.34
C ARG A 644 -40.95 -1.68 34.92
N THR A 645 -41.05 -1.71 36.24
CA THR A 645 -41.95 -2.61 36.99
C THR A 645 -43.08 -1.82 37.63
N VAL A 646 -44.19 -2.50 37.95
CA VAL A 646 -45.36 -1.83 38.54
C VAL A 646 -45.00 -1.19 39.90
N GLU A 647 -44.17 -1.87 40.70
CA GLU A 647 -43.68 -1.36 41.99
C GLU A 647 -42.82 -0.09 41.83
N ALA A 648 -41.95 -0.06 40.81
CA ALA A 648 -41.05 1.07 40.58
C ALA A 648 -41.81 2.29 40.04
N PHE A 649 -42.77 2.08 39.15
CA PHE A 649 -43.65 3.15 38.66
C PHE A 649 -44.54 3.71 39.77
N SER A 650 -45.27 2.86 40.48
CA SER A 650 -46.16 3.28 41.57
C SER A 650 -45.39 4.04 42.66
N THR A 651 -44.22 3.54 43.09
CA THR A 651 -43.36 4.22 44.07
C THR A 651 -42.93 5.61 43.59
N TYR A 652 -42.54 5.73 42.31
CA TYR A 652 -42.15 7.02 41.73
C TYR A 652 -43.33 8.00 41.68
N LEU A 653 -44.48 7.56 41.14
CA LEU A 653 -45.66 8.39 40.96
C LEU A 653 -46.23 8.86 42.31
N TYR A 654 -46.34 7.96 43.29
CA TYR A 654 -46.76 8.30 44.64
C TYR A 654 -45.81 9.31 45.31
N SER A 655 -44.50 9.18 45.09
CA SER A 655 -43.55 10.15 45.66
C SER A 655 -43.72 11.56 45.11
N LYS A 656 -44.08 11.68 43.82
CA LYS A 656 -44.30 12.97 43.15
C LYS A 656 -45.63 13.60 43.53
N ALA A 657 -46.71 12.80 43.61
CA ALA A 657 -48.01 13.28 44.05
C ALA A 657 -48.02 13.72 45.53
N ASP A 658 -47.31 12.98 46.41
CA ASP A 658 -47.23 13.28 47.85
C ASP A 658 -46.27 14.44 48.20
N GLY A 659 -45.50 14.96 47.24
CA GLY A 659 -44.49 16.02 47.47
C GLY A 659 -43.33 15.63 48.40
N LYS A 660 -43.08 14.33 48.63
CA LYS A 660 -42.03 13.84 49.54
C LYS A 660 -40.72 13.65 48.77
N PRO A 661 -39.56 14.12 49.28
CA PRO A 661 -38.28 13.88 48.64
C PRO A 661 -37.92 12.38 48.69
N MET A 662 -37.42 11.85 47.57
CA MET A 662 -36.97 10.47 47.47
C MET A 662 -35.82 10.22 48.47
N LYS A 663 -35.94 9.21 49.34
CA LYS A 663 -34.82 8.75 50.18
C LYS A 663 -33.82 8.00 49.30
N HIS A 664 -32.81 8.70 48.78
CA HIS A 664 -31.68 8.03 48.16
C HIS A 664 -31.04 7.06 49.17
N GLN A 665 -31.02 5.78 48.81
CA GLN A 665 -30.29 4.74 49.53
C GLN A 665 -28.78 4.97 49.29
N ARG A 666 -28.18 5.94 49.98
CA ARG A 666 -26.73 6.21 49.98
C ARG A 666 -26.14 5.96 51.36
N LYS A 667 -25.59 4.75 51.57
CA LYS A 667 -24.48 4.57 52.51
C LYS A 667 -23.17 4.67 51.73
N GLY A 668 -22.55 5.85 51.73
CA GLY A 668 -21.24 6.04 51.09
C GLY A 668 -20.72 7.48 51.11
N ARG A 669 -20.03 7.82 52.21
CA ARG A 669 -19.05 8.92 52.42
C ARG A 669 -19.41 10.38 52.08
N LYS A 670 -19.23 11.22 53.12
CA LYS A 670 -19.31 12.69 53.13
C LYS A 670 -18.34 13.35 52.14
N GLY A 671 -18.86 14.32 51.38
CA GLY A 671 -18.07 15.35 50.69
C GLY A 671 -18.79 15.90 49.46
N PHE A 672 -19.09 17.20 49.51
CA PHE A 672 -19.54 18.10 48.45
C PHE A 672 -21.05 18.38 48.34
N PRO A 673 -21.43 19.68 48.18
CA PRO A 673 -22.81 20.10 48.10
C PRO A 673 -23.40 19.61 46.78
N GLU A 674 -24.61 19.05 46.85
CA GLU A 674 -25.44 18.73 45.69
C GLU A 674 -25.77 20.04 44.97
N VAL A 675 -24.96 20.40 43.99
CA VAL A 675 -25.33 21.40 42.98
C VAL A 675 -26.40 20.73 42.13
N GLY A 676 -27.58 21.35 42.08
CA GLY A 676 -28.79 20.81 41.45
C GLY A 676 -28.51 20.17 40.09
N LEU A 677 -28.66 18.83 40.04
CA LEU A 677 -29.05 18.18 38.81
C LEU A 677 -30.51 18.58 38.57
N HIS A 678 -30.85 18.87 37.31
CA HIS A 678 -32.13 19.45 36.87
C HIS A 678 -32.10 20.98 36.79
N ASP A 679 -31.29 21.50 35.86
CA ASP A 679 -31.68 22.70 35.15
C ASP A 679 -31.40 22.55 33.65
N ASP A 680 -32.35 23.06 32.87
CA ASP A 680 -32.65 22.68 31.49
C ASP A 680 -31.58 22.99 30.43
N LYS A 681 -31.39 22.01 29.53
CA LYS A 681 -31.40 22.07 28.04
C LYS A 681 -30.40 21.03 27.50
N TRP A 682 -30.90 20.11 26.67
CA TRP A 682 -30.18 19.18 25.78
C TRP A 682 -28.75 18.75 26.17
N PRO A 683 -28.57 17.62 26.87
CA PRO A 683 -27.24 17.17 27.21
C PRO A 683 -26.63 16.41 26.03
N GLY A 684 -25.82 17.08 25.21
CA GLY A 684 -24.96 16.38 24.25
C GLY A 684 -24.00 15.42 24.96
N CYS A 685 -23.32 14.58 24.20
CA CYS A 685 -22.30 13.69 24.73
C CYS A 685 -20.95 13.93 24.11
N MET A 686 -19.94 14.14 24.95
CA MET A 686 -18.55 14.08 24.55
C MET A 686 -17.97 12.72 24.93
N VAL A 687 -17.44 12.04 23.93
CA VAL A 687 -16.86 10.71 24.07
C VAL A 687 -15.37 10.82 23.85
N THR A 688 -14.59 10.34 24.81
CA THR A 688 -13.14 10.35 24.75
C THR A 688 -12.58 9.04 25.27
N GLY A 689 -11.59 8.50 24.58
CA GLY A 689 -10.97 7.26 24.99
C GLY A 689 -10.05 6.70 23.93
N HIS A 690 -9.71 5.44 24.13
CA HIS A 690 -8.99 4.65 23.14
C HIS A 690 -9.61 3.27 23.05
N ILE A 691 -9.45 2.64 21.89
CA ILE A 691 -9.91 1.28 21.62
C ILE A 691 -8.80 0.51 20.92
N MET A 692 -8.61 -0.74 21.33
CA MET A 692 -7.68 -1.67 20.67
C MET A 692 -8.43 -2.52 19.64
N VAL A 693 -8.14 -2.28 18.36
CA VAL A 693 -8.70 -3.04 17.23
C VAL A 693 -7.65 -3.97 16.62
N ASN A 694 -8.07 -4.94 15.81
CA ASN A 694 -7.12 -5.69 14.99
C ASN A 694 -6.51 -4.77 13.93
N ARG A 695 -5.26 -5.01 13.57
CA ARG A 695 -4.56 -4.21 12.58
C ARG A 695 -4.93 -4.63 11.14
N VAL A 696 -6.20 -4.53 10.83
CA VAL A 696 -6.80 -4.81 9.53
C VAL A 696 -7.71 -3.64 9.15
N PRO A 697 -8.09 -3.49 7.87
CA PRO A 697 -9.11 -2.52 7.51
C PRO A 697 -10.42 -2.81 8.28
N GLY A 698 -11.15 -1.75 8.63
CA GLY A 698 -12.33 -1.89 9.48
C GLY A 698 -13.17 -0.61 9.53
N ASN A 699 -14.24 -0.69 10.30
CA ASN A 699 -15.18 0.39 10.55
C ASN A 699 -15.20 0.70 12.04
N PHE A 700 -15.06 1.96 12.38
CA PHE A 700 -15.33 2.49 13.71
C PHE A 700 -16.62 3.31 13.60
N HIS A 701 -17.68 2.92 14.29
CA HIS A 701 -18.97 3.60 14.18
C HIS A 701 -19.48 4.03 15.55
N ILE A 702 -20.10 5.21 15.55
CA ILE A 702 -20.79 5.77 16.71
C ILE A 702 -22.26 5.87 16.32
N GLU A 703 -23.09 5.12 17.02
CA GLU A 703 -24.52 5.00 16.75
C GLU A 703 -25.36 5.32 17.99
N ALA A 704 -26.63 5.65 17.76
CA ALA A 704 -27.62 5.76 18.82
C ALA A 704 -28.16 4.36 19.13
N ALA A 705 -27.70 3.76 20.22
CA ALA A 705 -28.12 2.44 20.66
C ALA A 705 -28.34 2.39 22.18
N SER A 706 -29.35 1.63 22.59
CA SER A 706 -29.75 1.48 23.98
C SER A 706 -30.26 0.07 24.22
N LYS A 707 -30.01 -0.47 25.41
CA LYS A 707 -30.57 -1.77 25.84
C LYS A 707 -32.05 -1.70 26.17
N SER A 708 -32.65 -0.51 26.25
CA SER A 708 -33.99 -0.28 26.78
C SER A 708 -34.91 0.51 25.84
N HIS A 709 -34.39 1.01 24.73
CA HIS A 709 -35.16 1.82 23.78
C HIS A 709 -34.79 1.47 22.35
N THR A 710 -35.75 1.60 21.44
CA THR A 710 -35.51 1.58 19.99
C THR A 710 -35.53 3.01 19.45
N PHE A 711 -34.52 3.38 18.66
CA PHE A 711 -34.41 4.72 18.07
C PHE A 711 -35.14 4.78 16.73
N HIS A 712 -35.68 5.95 16.42
CA HIS A 712 -36.30 6.21 15.12
C HIS A 712 -35.30 6.93 14.21
N GLY A 713 -35.07 6.39 13.01
CA GLY A 713 -34.16 6.95 12.01
C GLY A 713 -34.44 8.42 11.74
N ALA A 714 -35.72 8.78 11.51
CA ALA A 714 -36.18 10.13 11.16
C ALA A 714 -36.04 11.23 12.21
N THR A 715 -35.56 10.91 13.40
CA THR A 715 -35.46 11.89 14.51
C THR A 715 -34.08 11.89 15.16
N THR A 716 -33.17 11.06 14.66
CA THR A 716 -31.81 10.93 15.18
C THR A 716 -30.86 11.84 14.41
N ASN A 717 -30.16 12.74 15.11
CA ASN A 717 -29.15 13.61 14.54
C ASN A 717 -27.77 13.25 15.10
N LEU A 718 -26.84 12.90 14.21
CA LEU A 718 -25.46 12.53 14.53
C LEU A 718 -24.42 13.57 14.11
N SER A 719 -24.85 14.84 14.05
CA SER A 719 -23.94 15.96 13.91
C SER A 719 -22.92 15.96 15.04
N HIS A 720 -21.64 16.06 14.68
CA HIS A 720 -20.55 15.88 15.64
C HIS A 720 -19.34 16.75 15.33
N ILE A 721 -18.54 16.98 16.37
CA ILE A 721 -17.28 17.71 16.32
C ILE A 721 -16.17 16.72 16.63
N VAL A 722 -15.17 16.61 15.76
CA VAL A 722 -13.98 15.80 16.03
C VAL A 722 -12.94 16.70 16.67
N HIS A 723 -12.70 16.55 17.98
CA HIS A 723 -11.67 17.31 18.69
C HIS A 723 -10.28 16.70 18.48
N HIS A 724 -10.19 15.39 18.47
CA HIS A 724 -8.95 14.66 18.20
C HIS A 724 -9.25 13.25 17.70
N MET A 725 -8.61 12.82 16.62
CA MET A 725 -8.62 11.42 16.19
C MET A 725 -7.22 11.00 15.69
N SER A 726 -6.66 9.95 16.29
CA SER A 726 -5.34 9.44 15.91
C SER A 726 -5.26 7.92 15.99
N PHE A 727 -4.29 7.35 15.29
CA PHE A 727 -3.96 5.93 15.36
C PHE A 727 -2.59 5.74 16.02
N GLY A 728 -2.45 4.66 16.80
CA GLY A 728 -1.25 4.30 17.54
C GLY A 728 -1.09 5.00 18.89
N ASN A 729 0.07 4.82 19.50
CA ASN A 729 0.41 5.43 20.78
C ASN A 729 0.96 6.84 20.59
N ASP A 730 0.63 7.77 21.49
CA ASP A 730 1.23 9.11 21.47
C ASP A 730 2.77 9.04 21.68
N PRO A 731 3.56 9.84 20.94
CA PRO A 731 5.01 9.82 21.10
C PRO A 731 5.43 10.40 22.47
N PRO A 732 6.54 9.93 23.04
CA PRO A 732 7.16 10.56 24.19
C PRO A 732 7.47 12.05 23.92
N ARG A 733 7.27 12.94 24.91
CA ARG A 733 7.47 14.40 24.76
C ARG A 733 8.76 14.81 24.01
N ARG A 734 9.88 14.15 24.29
CA ARG A 734 11.17 14.43 23.61
C ARG A 734 11.17 14.04 22.12
N THR A 735 10.47 12.98 21.76
CA THR A 735 10.32 12.51 20.37
C THR A 735 9.36 13.43 19.63
N GLN A 736 8.25 13.83 20.27
CA GLN A 736 7.31 14.82 19.70
C GLN A 736 8.01 16.13 19.32
N THR A 737 8.89 16.67 20.17
CA THR A 737 9.62 17.91 19.83
C THR A 737 10.49 17.76 18.58
N LYS A 738 11.04 16.56 18.32
CA LYS A 738 11.82 16.29 17.11
C LYS A 738 10.93 16.10 15.88
N ILE A 739 9.81 15.39 16.03
CA ILE A 739 8.81 15.21 14.97
C ILE A 739 8.26 16.57 14.53
N ASN A 740 7.96 17.46 15.48
CA ASN A 740 7.48 18.82 15.21
C ASN A 740 8.51 19.72 14.50
N ARG A 741 9.78 19.30 14.36
CA ARG A 741 10.79 20.01 13.57
C ARG A 741 10.89 19.50 12.13
N LEU A 742 10.26 18.37 11.80
CA LEU A 742 10.22 17.81 10.44
C LEU A 742 9.41 18.72 9.50
N THR A 743 9.47 18.51 8.19
CA THR A 743 8.56 19.16 7.24
C THR A 743 7.12 18.71 7.47
N GLU A 744 6.14 19.52 7.05
CA GLU A 744 4.71 19.26 7.27
C GLU A 744 4.27 17.89 6.73
N ASP A 745 4.80 17.48 5.57
CA ASP A 745 4.51 16.20 4.91
C ASP A 745 4.97 14.97 5.71
N LEU A 746 5.98 15.11 6.59
CA LEU A 746 6.55 14.02 7.39
C LEU A 746 6.07 14.03 8.84
N ARG A 747 5.26 15.01 9.22
CA ARG A 747 4.64 15.08 10.55
C ARG A 747 3.40 14.20 10.60
N GLN A 748 3.07 13.73 11.78
CA GLN A 748 1.73 13.17 11.99
C GLN A 748 0.70 14.25 11.78
N ASN A 749 -0.31 13.94 10.99
CA ASN A 749 -1.44 14.80 10.71
C ASN A 749 -2.72 14.16 11.23
N ALA A 750 -3.61 15.01 11.75
CA ALA A 750 -4.93 14.62 12.19
C ALA A 750 -5.94 15.50 11.42
N PRO A 751 -6.25 15.14 10.15
CA PRO A 751 -6.98 16.01 9.22
C PRO A 751 -8.44 16.26 9.65
N LEU A 752 -8.97 15.44 10.57
CA LEU A 752 -10.33 15.59 11.10
C LEU A 752 -10.39 16.55 12.31
N ASP A 753 -9.26 16.85 12.94
CA ASP A 753 -9.23 17.60 14.20
C ASP A 753 -9.72 19.05 14.02
N GLY A 754 -10.65 19.46 14.88
CA GLY A 754 -11.24 20.79 14.87
C GLY A 754 -12.38 20.97 13.86
N ASN A 755 -12.67 19.96 13.03
CA ASN A 755 -13.75 20.03 12.06
C ASN A 755 -15.11 19.71 12.69
N VAL A 756 -16.14 20.36 12.16
CA VAL A 756 -17.55 20.20 12.56
C VAL A 756 -18.31 19.58 11.40
N TYR A 757 -18.99 18.47 11.63
CA TYR A 757 -19.80 17.77 10.65
C TYR A 757 -21.27 17.85 11.03
N VAL A 758 -22.06 18.58 10.24
CA VAL A 758 -23.48 18.85 10.50
C VAL A 758 -24.33 18.11 9.48
N ALA A 759 -25.29 17.32 9.96
CA ALA A 759 -26.32 16.72 9.15
C ALA A 759 -27.39 17.77 8.82
N ASN A 760 -27.72 17.93 7.53
CA ASN A 760 -28.69 18.93 7.08
C ASN A 760 -30.15 18.45 7.17
N ALA A 761 -30.36 17.14 7.31
CA ALA A 761 -31.66 16.50 7.43
C ALA A 761 -31.60 15.30 8.39
N TYR A 762 -32.75 14.92 8.97
CA TYR A 762 -32.86 13.88 10.01
C TYR A 762 -32.71 12.42 9.52
N HIS A 763 -32.17 12.21 8.31
CA HIS A 763 -31.83 10.90 7.74
C HIS A 763 -30.43 10.91 7.11
N GLN A 764 -29.57 11.82 7.57
CA GLN A 764 -28.24 11.98 7.02
C GLN A 764 -27.21 11.79 8.12
N ALA A 765 -26.13 11.09 7.80
CA ALA A 765 -24.97 11.02 8.67
C ALA A 765 -23.65 11.19 7.91
N PRO A 766 -22.69 11.91 8.50
CA PRO A 766 -21.34 12.02 7.97
C PRO A 766 -20.58 10.69 8.07
N HIS A 767 -20.08 10.21 6.94
CA HIS A 767 -19.20 9.05 6.81
C HIS A 767 -17.79 9.52 6.47
N HIS A 768 -16.81 9.03 7.21
CA HIS A 768 -15.40 9.37 7.08
C HIS A 768 -14.63 8.18 6.53
N TYR A 769 -13.99 8.36 5.40
CA TYR A 769 -13.09 7.39 4.79
C TYR A 769 -11.65 7.79 5.09
N LEU A 770 -10.97 6.95 5.86
CA LEU A 770 -9.63 7.19 6.38
C LEU A 770 -8.63 6.24 5.73
N ARG A 771 -7.57 6.79 5.15
CA ARG A 771 -6.39 6.01 4.76
C ARG A 771 -5.30 6.22 5.79
N VAL A 772 -4.89 5.15 6.46
CA VAL A 772 -3.94 5.18 7.56
C VAL A 772 -2.60 4.64 7.07
N VAL A 773 -1.56 5.48 7.12
CA VAL A 773 -0.20 5.12 6.67
C VAL A 773 0.72 5.08 7.88
N GLY A 774 1.43 3.97 8.08
CA GLY A 774 2.41 3.86 9.16
C GLY A 774 3.64 4.73 8.88
N SER A 775 4.22 5.33 9.91
CA SER A 775 5.45 6.12 9.83
C SER A 775 6.43 5.68 10.92
N MET A 776 7.61 5.20 10.52
CA MET A 776 8.65 4.75 11.45
C MET A 776 9.72 5.82 11.60
N TYR A 777 9.85 6.38 12.81
CA TYR A 777 10.77 7.48 13.10
C TYR A 777 12.04 6.98 13.78
N HIS A 778 13.14 6.94 13.03
CA HIS A 778 14.48 6.60 13.51
C HIS A 778 15.33 7.87 13.73
N LEU A 779 14.90 8.70 14.69
CA LEU A 779 15.48 10.02 14.99
C LEU A 779 16.64 9.99 15.99
N SER A 780 17.07 8.80 16.43
CA SER A 780 18.22 8.62 17.31
C SER A 780 18.85 7.24 17.13
N PRO A 781 20.18 7.15 16.93
CA PRO A 781 20.86 5.87 16.69
C PRO A 781 20.92 4.93 17.91
N MET A 782 20.61 5.43 19.11
CA MET A 782 20.68 4.67 20.36
C MET A 782 19.31 4.31 20.94
N LYS A 783 18.21 4.71 20.30
CA LYS A 783 16.86 4.47 20.81
C LYS A 783 16.05 3.64 19.83
N THR A 784 15.11 2.87 20.37
CA THR A 784 14.12 2.14 19.58
C THR A 784 13.39 3.11 18.63
N PRO A 785 13.12 2.68 17.39
CA PRO A 785 12.31 3.46 16.47
C PRO A 785 10.93 3.66 17.09
N TRP A 786 10.36 4.84 16.85
CA TRP A 786 9.00 5.13 17.28
C TRP A 786 8.05 5.02 16.09
N HIS A 787 6.94 4.33 16.28
CA HIS A 787 5.93 4.10 15.25
C HIS A 787 4.80 5.11 15.44
N GLY A 788 4.62 5.97 14.46
CA GLY A 788 3.47 6.85 14.33
C GLY A 788 2.62 6.45 13.14
N TYR A 789 1.47 7.09 13.01
CA TYR A 789 0.58 6.94 11.86
C TYR A 789 0.22 8.33 11.31
N GLN A 790 0.08 8.40 9.99
CA GLN A 790 -0.46 9.52 9.24
C GLN A 790 -1.83 9.15 8.69
N ILE A 791 -2.72 10.12 8.61
CA ILE A 791 -4.11 9.91 8.20
C ILE A 791 -4.41 10.82 7.01
N VAL A 792 -4.99 10.25 5.98
CA VAL A 792 -5.68 11.00 4.92
C VAL A 792 -7.17 10.73 5.09
N ALA A 793 -7.97 11.79 5.22
CA ALA A 793 -9.40 11.68 5.46
C ALA A 793 -10.20 12.31 4.32
N ASN A 794 -11.29 11.66 3.94
CA ASN A 794 -12.34 12.22 3.11
C ASN A 794 -13.69 12.00 3.79
N SER A 795 -14.53 13.03 3.85
CA SER A 795 -15.82 12.99 4.56
C SER A 795 -16.96 13.20 3.57
N GLN A 796 -17.96 12.32 3.60
CA GLN A 796 -19.13 12.36 2.73
C GLN A 796 -20.41 12.28 3.56
N MET A 797 -21.48 12.91 3.10
CA MET A 797 -22.79 12.81 3.76
C MET A 797 -23.57 11.64 3.13
N MET A 798 -24.00 10.67 3.93
CA MET A 798 -24.80 9.54 3.48
C MET A 798 -26.26 9.73 3.88
N LEU A 799 -27.18 9.29 3.01
CA LEU A 799 -28.62 9.28 3.26
C LEU A 799 -29.03 7.86 3.70
N TYR A 800 -29.84 7.77 4.75
CA TYR A 800 -30.40 6.54 5.29
C TYR A 800 -31.89 6.46 4.97
N ASP A 801 -32.41 5.24 4.90
CA ASP A 801 -33.85 5.00 4.83
C ASP A 801 -34.53 5.38 6.16
N GLU A 802 -35.84 5.64 6.14
CA GLU A 802 -36.53 6.17 7.32
C GLU A 802 -36.56 5.21 8.52
N GLU A 803 -36.45 3.92 8.22
CA GLU A 803 -36.46 2.82 9.19
C GLU A 803 -35.07 2.55 9.81
N GLU A 804 -33.99 2.97 9.15
CA GLU A 804 -32.62 2.73 9.62
C GLU A 804 -32.12 3.87 10.52
N VAL A 805 -31.50 3.51 11.64
CA VAL A 805 -30.87 4.50 12.52
C VAL A 805 -29.56 4.96 11.87
N PRO A 806 -29.36 6.26 11.62
CA PRO A 806 -28.12 6.76 11.06
C PRO A 806 -26.94 6.45 12.00
N GLU A 807 -25.73 6.28 11.44
CA GLU A 807 -24.48 6.08 12.20
C GLU A 807 -23.37 7.04 11.73
N ALA A 808 -22.58 7.54 12.68
CA ALA A 808 -21.35 8.28 12.37
C ALA A 808 -20.23 7.27 12.15
N ARG A 809 -19.94 6.96 10.87
CA ARG A 809 -19.05 5.88 10.47
C ARG A 809 -17.67 6.40 10.06
N PHE A 810 -16.62 5.76 10.57
CA PHE A 810 -15.22 6.00 10.23
C PHE A 810 -14.63 4.71 9.65
N SER A 811 -14.67 4.60 8.32
CA SER A 811 -14.11 3.46 7.59
C SER A 811 -12.61 3.70 7.40
N TYR A 812 -11.76 2.90 8.03
CA TYR A 812 -10.31 3.05 7.96
C TYR A 812 -9.65 1.89 7.20
N ASN A 813 -8.70 2.24 6.33
CA ASN A 813 -7.91 1.29 5.57
C ASN A 813 -6.42 1.52 5.84
N ILE A 814 -5.75 0.49 6.37
CA ILE A 814 -4.34 0.52 6.75
C ILE A 814 -3.47 0.19 5.52
N SER A 815 -2.53 1.07 5.20
CA SER A 815 -1.55 0.87 4.15
C SER A 815 -0.55 -0.24 4.53
N PRO A 816 -0.24 -1.18 3.61
CA PRO A 816 0.84 -2.15 3.83
C PRO A 816 2.25 -1.51 3.75
N MET A 817 2.32 -0.27 3.26
CA MET A 817 3.54 0.52 3.18
C MET A 817 3.61 1.52 4.33
N SER A 818 4.82 1.72 4.85
CA SER A 818 5.15 2.68 5.89
C SER A 818 6.28 3.63 5.48
N VAL A 819 6.29 4.84 6.02
CA VAL A 819 7.33 5.84 5.74
C VAL A 819 8.41 5.74 6.83
N LEU A 820 9.60 5.29 6.48
CA LEU A 820 10.75 5.27 7.38
C LEU A 820 11.51 6.60 7.28
N VAL A 821 11.45 7.38 8.37
CA VAL A 821 12.14 8.65 8.53
C VAL A 821 13.40 8.43 9.35
N ARG A 822 14.57 8.49 8.71
CA ARG A 822 15.87 8.31 9.36
C ARG A 822 16.65 9.61 9.39
N SER A 823 17.27 9.89 10.52
CA SER A 823 18.33 10.90 10.61
C SER A 823 19.67 10.19 10.44
N GLU A 824 20.30 10.36 9.28
CA GLU A 824 21.65 9.85 9.05
C GLU A 824 22.68 10.87 9.51
N LYS A 825 23.51 10.48 10.48
CA LYS A 825 24.70 11.24 10.83
C LYS A 825 25.83 10.80 9.91
N ARG A 826 26.48 11.77 9.25
CA ARG A 826 27.69 11.48 8.47
C ARG A 826 28.76 10.88 9.38
N PRO A 827 29.46 9.81 8.95
CA PRO A 827 30.58 9.29 9.70
C PRO A 827 31.68 10.35 9.84
N TRP A 828 32.34 10.40 11.00
CA TRP A 828 33.40 11.40 11.24
C TRP A 828 34.56 11.31 10.23
N TYR A 829 34.84 10.13 9.69
CA TYR A 829 35.89 9.93 8.69
C TYR A 829 35.53 10.56 7.33
N ASP A 830 34.24 10.68 6.97
CA ASP A 830 33.80 11.37 5.75
C ASP A 830 34.12 12.87 5.83
N PHE A 831 33.90 13.47 7.00
CA PHE A 831 34.33 14.84 7.28
C PHE A 831 35.84 15.01 7.15
N VAL A 832 36.62 14.12 7.78
CA VAL A 832 38.10 14.19 7.73
C VAL A 832 38.63 14.03 6.30
N THR A 833 38.08 13.09 5.52
CA THR A 833 38.50 12.87 4.12
C THR A 833 38.15 14.06 3.23
N LYS A 834 36.98 14.70 3.41
CA LYS A 834 36.63 15.94 2.70
C LYS A 834 37.50 17.12 3.09
N VAL A 835 37.85 17.27 4.37
CA VAL A 835 38.80 18.30 4.82
C VAL A 835 40.17 18.08 4.17
N LEU A 836 40.67 16.84 4.12
CA LEU A 836 41.93 16.51 3.45
C LEU A 836 41.86 16.78 1.92
N ALA A 837 40.72 16.50 1.30
CA ALA A 837 40.49 16.79 -0.11
C ALA A 837 40.43 18.29 -0.40
N ILE A 838 39.81 19.09 0.47
CA ILE A 838 39.83 20.56 0.39
C ILE A 838 41.28 21.04 0.47
N VAL A 839 42.05 20.59 1.45
CA VAL A 839 43.46 20.98 1.58
C VAL A 839 44.25 20.60 0.31
N GLY A 840 44.24 19.32 -0.09
CA GLY A 840 44.99 18.85 -1.26
C GLY A 840 44.55 19.47 -2.59
N GLY A 841 43.24 19.65 -2.79
CA GLY A 841 42.66 20.24 -3.99
C GLY A 841 42.97 21.73 -4.12
N THR A 842 42.88 22.48 -3.03
CA THR A 842 43.20 23.92 -3.04
C THR A 842 44.68 24.14 -3.30
N PHE A 843 45.57 23.36 -2.68
CA PHE A 843 47.02 23.39 -2.95
C PHE A 843 47.35 23.06 -4.42
N SER A 844 46.70 22.04 -4.99
CA SER A 844 46.93 21.62 -6.38
C SER A 844 46.48 22.70 -7.38
N MET A 845 45.30 23.28 -7.18
CA MET A 845 44.77 24.34 -8.06
C MET A 845 45.59 25.62 -7.98
N VAL A 846 45.96 26.06 -6.78
CA VAL A 846 46.79 27.26 -6.62
C VAL A 846 48.19 27.04 -7.18
N GLY A 847 48.76 25.85 -7.03
CA GLY A 847 50.03 25.48 -7.67
C GLY A 847 49.98 25.56 -9.20
N LEU A 848 48.87 25.15 -9.82
CA LEU A 848 48.66 25.29 -11.26
C LEU A 848 48.52 26.75 -11.70
N VAL A 849 47.81 27.57 -10.92
CA VAL A 849 47.65 29.01 -11.17
C VAL A 849 48.97 29.75 -11.01
N ASP A 850 49.74 29.47 -9.97
CA ASP A 850 51.07 30.04 -9.75
C ASP A 850 52.03 29.67 -10.89
N ALA A 851 52.01 28.41 -11.33
CA ALA A 851 52.79 27.96 -12.49
C ALA A 851 52.36 28.67 -13.80
N ALA A 852 51.08 28.97 -13.98
CA ALA A 852 50.57 29.72 -15.13
C ALA A 852 50.98 31.20 -15.08
N VAL A 853 50.88 31.84 -13.91
CA VAL A 853 51.30 33.24 -13.68
C VAL A 853 52.81 33.39 -13.85
N PHE A 854 53.60 32.44 -13.34
CA PHE A 854 55.06 32.41 -13.54
C PHE A 854 55.44 32.31 -15.02
N ARG A 855 54.75 31.45 -15.80
CA ARG A 855 54.96 31.35 -17.25
C ARG A 855 54.58 32.65 -17.98
N ALA A 856 53.49 33.30 -17.58
CA ALA A 856 53.05 34.56 -18.16
C ALA A 856 54.04 35.71 -17.87
N SER A 857 54.50 35.84 -16.62
CA SER A 857 55.49 36.83 -16.19
C SER A 857 56.83 36.67 -16.93
N ARG A 858 57.30 35.43 -17.10
CA ARG A 858 58.54 35.15 -17.87
C ARG A 858 58.41 35.46 -19.36
N LYS A 859 57.19 35.38 -19.91
CA LYS A 859 56.89 35.74 -21.31
C LYS A 859 56.88 37.26 -21.51
N ALA A 860 56.38 38.01 -20.53
CA ALA A 860 56.39 39.48 -20.53
C ALA A 860 57.81 40.06 -20.35
N GLY A 861 58.64 39.46 -19.48
CA GLY A 861 60.04 39.89 -19.29
C GLY A 861 60.95 39.71 -20.50
N ARG A 862 60.60 38.84 -21.46
CA ARG A 862 61.33 38.65 -22.73
C ARG A 862 60.96 39.65 -23.83
N GLN A 863 59.89 40.42 -23.68
CA GLN A 863 59.50 41.47 -24.64
C GLN A 863 60.08 42.85 -24.29
N LEU A 864 60.73 42.99 -23.15
CA LEU A 864 61.30 44.25 -22.62
C LEU A 864 62.84 44.25 -22.56
N SER A 865 63.51 43.24 -23.14
CA SER A 865 64.98 43.16 -23.26
C SER A 865 65.46 43.31 -24.70
#